data_AF-A0A6M5Z4N5-F1
#
_entry.id   AF-A0A6M5Z4N5-F1
#
_cell.length_a   1.000
_cell.length_b   1.000
_cell.length_c   1.000
_cell.angle_alpha   90.00
_cell.angle_beta   90.00
_cell.angle_gamma   90.00
#
_symmetry.space_group_name_H-M   'P 1'
#
loop_
_entity.id
_entity.type
_entity.pdbx_description
1 polymer ?
#
loop_
_entity_poly.entity_id
_entity_poly.type
_entity_poly.pdbx_seq_one_letter_code
_entity_poly.pdbx_strand_id
1 'polypeptide(L)'
;MRVPNNHTLARTCTLLDSEFAASTAEILRGTTEPAEVEALVERVLDPEAGATVALAALRALEHDASPLVIDTVVRALNSPHASVRIFAAGETVRRQLVPDASRYLSRLLTTDPFWQVRRAALDALAEGGRRTQLVPASNDPHWRVRYALARWLEMWGRDPAWRDNVLELLLVPEPHAVRLRDYLHYRWTGAVPSRVEPDPRGWCPFWDWDAAVLARNLEQLGRGGRRDALGVLVRLVNHPDERVRAWVVRALRDDGTPEQWADAIVLLSDPREDTAPVIEALTRGIELERTEEVAKCLLARQALPHAALRWAHRQMADARPAPDSEERFQPFAEEDGIPMPPYPANHPYARAAALTPERAKQLVDDPTLETSWFVLSRAAKMCRVPIWNLAPETPWQPPAQPREVPDSLALPSIILVRPRQLGPGGPVVSPLGVSGHYGLPVEGYVRAAEQGVNLFFWEPNYATLTRFVTRLAPADRRGIHILAGTFEADPVRIRKDVERALRNLKLERLSVFLIFWTQSWQRITPDVRDAIEKLKSDGLVQVFGLSTHNREIARDAILDGWNPVMVRHSAAHRKAETEVFPHAIERGTSILTFNNTCYGRLLDPSFRPSDCFRYTLNTPGVTACFTAPATLEYLEENLDALRNPELPEAAREKLLKRGEWMYCEDTVFRKTVRAEV
;
A
#
# COMPACT_ATOMS: atom_id res chain seq x y z
N MET A 1 -48.01 6.97 -9.42
CA MET A 1 -48.24 5.62 -8.84
C MET A 1 -46.95 5.17 -8.16
N ARG A 2 -46.97 4.27 -7.17
CA ARG A 2 -45.74 3.68 -6.59
C ARG A 2 -45.26 2.49 -7.41
N VAL A 3 -43.95 2.22 -7.39
CA VAL A 3 -43.39 0.99 -7.96
C VAL A 3 -43.98 -0.24 -7.23
N PRO A 4 -44.52 -1.24 -7.94
CA PRO A 4 -45.01 -2.47 -7.31
C PRO A 4 -43.89 -3.25 -6.61
N ASN A 5 -44.16 -3.82 -5.43
CA ASN A 5 -43.15 -4.56 -4.64
C ASN A 5 -42.54 -5.78 -5.38
N ASN A 6 -43.24 -6.34 -6.37
CA ASN A 6 -42.77 -7.47 -7.19
C ASN A 6 -42.04 -7.04 -8.47
N HIS A 7 -41.94 -5.73 -8.74
CA HIS A 7 -41.24 -5.20 -9.90
C HIS A 7 -39.72 -5.18 -9.66
N THR A 8 -38.91 -5.33 -10.71
CA THR A 8 -37.44 -5.30 -10.61
C THR A 8 -36.91 -4.00 -9.99
N LEU A 9 -37.53 -2.86 -10.32
CA LEU A 9 -37.26 -1.56 -9.68
C LEU A 9 -37.38 -1.57 -8.15
N ALA A 10 -38.25 -2.42 -7.56
CA ALA A 10 -38.38 -2.49 -6.10
C ALA A 10 -37.11 -3.06 -5.45
N ARG A 11 -36.46 -4.03 -6.11
CA ARG A 11 -35.16 -4.58 -5.66
C ARG A 11 -34.05 -3.56 -5.79
N THR A 12 -33.99 -2.88 -6.94
CA THR A 12 -32.92 -1.91 -7.23
C THR A 12 -33.03 -0.62 -6.43
N CYS A 13 -34.22 -0.28 -5.93
CA CYS A 13 -34.41 0.85 -5.00
C CYS A 13 -33.48 0.75 -3.78
N THR A 14 -33.14 -0.48 -3.36
CA THR A 14 -32.28 -0.78 -2.21
C THR A 14 -30.80 -0.46 -2.45
N LEU A 15 -30.39 -0.33 -3.71
CA LEU A 15 -29.06 0.18 -4.07
C LEU A 15 -28.93 1.67 -3.76
N LEU A 16 -30.04 2.38 -3.57
CA LEU A 16 -30.02 3.79 -3.15
C LEU A 16 -29.79 3.94 -1.64
N ASP A 17 -29.96 2.87 -0.87
CA ASP A 17 -29.75 2.86 0.58
C ASP A 17 -28.28 2.57 0.91
N SER A 18 -27.61 3.51 1.56
CA SER A 18 -26.19 3.39 1.90
C SER A 18 -25.89 2.23 2.86
N GLU A 19 -26.88 1.77 3.65
CA GLU A 19 -26.74 0.62 4.55
C GLU A 19 -26.69 -0.70 3.77
N PHE A 20 -27.53 -0.84 2.73
CA PHE A 20 -27.76 -2.11 2.04
C PHE A 20 -27.13 -2.19 0.65
N ALA A 21 -26.69 -1.09 0.06
CA ALA A 21 -26.27 -1.03 -1.35
C ALA A 21 -25.17 -2.03 -1.72
N ALA A 22 -24.14 -2.18 -0.88
CA ALA A 22 -23.05 -3.12 -1.17
C ALA A 22 -23.54 -4.58 -1.17
N SER A 23 -24.32 -4.96 -0.15
CA SER A 23 -24.88 -6.32 -0.06
C SER A 23 -25.87 -6.62 -1.19
N THR A 24 -26.67 -5.62 -1.58
CA THR A 24 -27.60 -5.73 -2.70
C THR A 24 -26.82 -5.92 -4.01
N ALA A 25 -25.78 -5.13 -4.25
CA ALA A 25 -24.95 -5.27 -5.45
C ALA A 25 -24.35 -6.68 -5.58
N GLU A 26 -23.86 -7.26 -4.48
CA GLU A 26 -23.35 -8.64 -4.47
C GLU A 26 -24.45 -9.68 -4.76
N ILE A 27 -25.68 -9.50 -4.26
CA ILE A 27 -26.81 -10.39 -4.57
C ILE A 27 -27.20 -10.32 -6.05
N LEU A 28 -27.02 -9.16 -6.68
CA LEU A 28 -27.34 -8.94 -8.10
C LEU A 28 -26.22 -9.40 -9.06
N ARG A 29 -25.17 -10.05 -8.55
CA ARG A 29 -24.07 -10.54 -9.39
C ARG A 29 -24.56 -11.47 -10.49
N GLY A 30 -24.17 -11.17 -11.73
CA GLY A 30 -24.54 -11.96 -12.91
C GLY A 30 -25.98 -11.79 -13.37
N THR A 31 -26.70 -10.78 -12.88
CA THR A 31 -28.03 -10.43 -13.38
C THR A 31 -28.01 -10.08 -14.87
N THR A 32 -29.12 -10.38 -15.56
CA THR A 32 -29.39 -9.97 -16.94
C THR A 32 -30.62 -9.08 -17.04
N GLU A 33 -31.26 -8.78 -15.91
CA GLU A 33 -32.46 -7.93 -15.84
C GLU A 33 -32.07 -6.47 -16.11
N PRO A 34 -32.64 -5.79 -17.12
CA PRO A 34 -32.21 -4.45 -17.53
C PRO A 34 -32.20 -3.41 -16.42
N ALA A 35 -33.22 -3.41 -15.54
CA ALA A 35 -33.29 -2.49 -14.42
C ALA A 35 -32.19 -2.73 -13.37
N GLU A 36 -31.82 -3.99 -13.15
CA GLU A 36 -30.77 -4.35 -12.21
C GLU A 36 -29.39 -3.99 -12.77
N VAL A 37 -29.14 -4.25 -14.05
CA VAL A 37 -27.92 -3.83 -14.75
C VAL A 37 -27.76 -2.31 -14.72
N GLU A 38 -28.80 -1.55 -15.07
CA GLU A 38 -28.76 -0.09 -15.05
C GLU A 38 -28.52 0.46 -13.64
N ALA A 39 -29.16 -0.10 -12.62
CA ALA A 39 -28.95 0.34 -11.25
C ALA A 39 -27.52 0.06 -10.76
N LEU A 40 -26.92 -1.08 -11.14
CA LEU A 40 -25.51 -1.34 -10.85
C LEU A 40 -24.59 -0.34 -11.57
N VAL A 41 -24.84 -0.06 -12.84
CA VAL A 41 -24.11 0.96 -13.62
C VAL A 41 -24.20 2.33 -12.95
N GLU A 42 -25.39 2.73 -12.50
CA GLU A 42 -25.60 3.98 -11.78
C GLU A 42 -24.73 4.04 -10.52
N ARG A 43 -24.59 2.94 -9.76
CA ARG A 43 -23.71 2.89 -8.58
C ARG A 43 -22.23 2.95 -8.91
N VAL A 44 -21.79 2.39 -10.03
CA VAL A 44 -20.40 2.48 -10.48
C VAL A 44 -20.04 3.92 -10.86
N LEU A 45 -20.96 4.62 -11.51
CA LEU A 45 -20.75 5.97 -12.06
C LEU A 45 -21.08 7.11 -11.08
N ASP A 46 -21.74 6.81 -9.96
CA ASP A 46 -22.08 7.79 -8.93
C ASP A 46 -20.82 8.20 -8.14
N PRO A 47 -20.38 9.47 -8.22
CA PRO A 47 -19.19 9.93 -7.50
C PRO A 47 -19.37 9.93 -5.98
N GLU A 48 -20.61 9.99 -5.49
CA GLU A 48 -20.95 9.97 -4.07
C GLU A 48 -21.03 8.54 -3.51
N ALA A 49 -21.08 7.52 -4.39
CA ALA A 49 -21.08 6.13 -3.95
C ALA A 49 -19.75 5.78 -3.28
N GLY A 50 -19.81 5.14 -2.12
CA GLY A 50 -18.61 4.66 -1.44
C GLY A 50 -17.86 3.59 -2.26
N ALA A 51 -16.53 3.53 -2.10
CA ALA A 51 -15.67 2.60 -2.84
C ALA A 51 -16.14 1.14 -2.81
N THR A 52 -16.64 0.68 -1.66
CA THR A 52 -17.16 -0.69 -1.48
C THR A 52 -18.38 -0.95 -2.37
N VAL A 53 -19.32 0.00 -2.44
CA VAL A 53 -20.55 -0.13 -3.23
C VAL A 53 -20.21 -0.11 -4.72
N ALA A 54 -19.43 0.88 -5.17
CA ALA A 54 -19.03 1.01 -6.56
C ALA A 54 -18.25 -0.22 -7.06
N LEU A 55 -17.34 -0.75 -6.23
CA LEU A 55 -16.58 -1.96 -6.58
C LEU A 55 -17.46 -3.22 -6.60
N ALA A 56 -18.37 -3.38 -5.64
CA ALA A 56 -19.32 -4.50 -5.62
C ALA A 56 -20.22 -4.45 -6.86
N ALA A 57 -20.72 -3.26 -7.22
CA ALA A 57 -21.53 -3.07 -8.42
C ALA A 57 -20.76 -3.39 -9.71
N LEU A 58 -19.51 -2.94 -9.83
CA LEU A 58 -18.68 -3.23 -11.00
C LEU A 58 -18.36 -4.73 -11.12
N ARG A 59 -18.14 -5.43 -9.99
CA ARG A 59 -17.96 -6.88 -9.96
C ARG A 59 -19.23 -7.63 -10.35
N ALA A 60 -20.40 -7.15 -9.93
CA ALA A 60 -21.68 -7.76 -10.28
C ALA A 60 -21.92 -7.80 -11.80
N LEU A 61 -21.30 -6.86 -12.55
CA LEU A 61 -21.37 -6.73 -14.00
C LEU A 61 -20.29 -7.54 -14.77
N GLU A 62 -19.47 -8.35 -14.09
CA GLU A 62 -18.28 -9.00 -14.67
C GLU A 62 -18.56 -9.87 -15.92
N HIS A 63 -19.76 -10.45 -16.02
CA HIS A 63 -20.16 -11.33 -17.12
C HIS A 63 -21.05 -10.67 -18.19
N ASP A 64 -21.46 -9.42 -17.99
CA ASP A 64 -22.33 -8.70 -18.92
C ASP A 64 -21.50 -7.99 -20.00
N ALA A 65 -21.70 -8.34 -21.27
CA ALA A 65 -20.99 -7.78 -22.42
C ALA A 65 -21.80 -6.71 -23.20
N SER A 66 -22.88 -6.19 -22.62
CA SER A 66 -23.71 -5.17 -23.24
C SER A 66 -22.92 -3.87 -23.48
N PRO A 67 -23.27 -3.08 -24.51
CA PRO A 67 -22.63 -1.78 -24.76
C PRO A 67 -22.68 -0.83 -23.56
N LEU A 68 -23.74 -0.92 -22.75
CA LEU A 68 -23.90 -0.14 -21.52
C LEU A 68 -22.80 -0.46 -20.50
N VAL A 69 -22.54 -1.75 -20.25
CA VAL A 69 -21.51 -2.19 -19.31
C VAL A 69 -20.11 -1.91 -19.85
N ILE A 70 -19.89 -2.06 -21.15
CA ILE A 70 -18.62 -1.71 -21.81
C ILE A 70 -18.28 -0.22 -21.61
N ASP A 71 -19.24 0.68 -21.90
CA ASP A 71 -19.07 2.12 -21.68
C ASP A 71 -18.83 2.43 -20.19
N THR A 72 -19.52 1.74 -19.29
CA THR A 72 -19.35 1.85 -17.83
C THR A 72 -17.94 1.47 -17.38
N VAL A 73 -17.38 0.36 -17.88
CA VAL A 73 -16.01 -0.07 -17.57
C VAL A 73 -14.98 0.99 -17.96
N VAL A 74 -15.12 1.59 -19.15
CA VAL A 74 -14.21 2.65 -19.61
C VAL A 74 -14.36 3.91 -18.74
N ARG A 75 -15.59 4.30 -18.39
CA ARG A 75 -15.86 5.44 -17.48
C ARG A 75 -15.34 5.20 -16.07
N ALA A 76 -15.37 3.96 -15.59
CA ALA A 76 -14.88 3.59 -14.27
C ALA A 76 -13.36 3.82 -14.09
N LEU A 77 -12.59 3.94 -15.18
CA LEU A 77 -11.20 4.40 -15.14
C LEU A 77 -11.05 5.82 -14.58
N ASN A 78 -12.11 6.63 -14.58
CA ASN A 78 -12.13 7.97 -13.98
C ASN A 78 -12.81 7.99 -12.60
N SER A 79 -13.11 6.83 -12.01
CA SER A 79 -13.71 6.76 -10.66
C SER A 79 -12.84 7.49 -9.63
N PRO A 80 -13.43 8.17 -8.62
CA PRO A 80 -12.67 8.74 -7.52
C PRO A 80 -11.94 7.67 -6.70
N HIS A 81 -12.41 6.42 -6.74
CA HIS A 81 -11.89 5.33 -5.91
C HIS A 81 -10.80 4.52 -6.63
N ALA A 82 -9.59 4.48 -6.04
CA ALA A 82 -8.46 3.76 -6.61
C ALA A 82 -8.74 2.26 -6.85
N SER A 83 -9.50 1.61 -5.96
CA SER A 83 -9.88 0.20 -6.09
C SER A 83 -10.75 -0.07 -7.32
N VAL A 84 -11.66 0.86 -7.65
CA VAL A 84 -12.52 0.79 -8.84
C VAL A 84 -11.68 0.98 -10.10
N ARG A 85 -10.76 1.95 -10.12
CA ARG A 85 -9.85 2.18 -11.27
C ARG A 85 -8.94 0.98 -11.55
N ILE A 86 -8.39 0.34 -10.51
CA ILE A 86 -7.58 -0.89 -10.64
C ILE A 86 -8.41 -2.01 -11.28
N PHE A 87 -9.62 -2.25 -10.76
CA PHE A 87 -10.50 -3.29 -11.28
C PHE A 87 -10.90 -3.00 -12.74
N ALA A 88 -11.30 -1.76 -13.04
CA ALA A 88 -11.64 -1.31 -14.38
C ALA A 88 -10.47 -1.49 -15.37
N ALA A 89 -9.23 -1.17 -14.98
CA ALA A 89 -8.06 -1.40 -15.84
C ALA A 89 -7.91 -2.88 -16.22
N GLY A 90 -8.11 -3.81 -15.26
CA GLY A 90 -8.14 -5.25 -15.53
C GLY A 90 -9.31 -5.67 -16.44
N GLU A 91 -10.50 -5.10 -16.23
CA GLU A 91 -11.66 -5.32 -17.11
C GLU A 91 -11.38 -4.92 -18.56
N THR A 92 -10.65 -3.83 -18.80
CA THR A 92 -10.31 -3.41 -20.18
C THR A 92 -9.51 -4.46 -20.92
N VAL A 93 -8.64 -5.20 -20.24
CA VAL A 93 -7.85 -6.29 -20.84
C VAL A 93 -8.74 -7.49 -21.16
N ARG A 94 -9.46 -8.00 -20.14
CA ARG A 94 -10.30 -9.20 -20.30
C ARG A 94 -11.35 -9.03 -21.40
N ARG A 95 -11.87 -7.81 -21.57
CA ARG A 95 -12.88 -7.45 -22.56
C ARG A 95 -12.29 -6.93 -23.87
N GLN A 96 -10.97 -6.92 -24.02
CA GLN A 96 -10.26 -6.45 -25.23
C GLN A 96 -10.54 -4.98 -25.61
N LEU A 97 -10.81 -4.14 -24.60
CA LEU A 97 -11.13 -2.71 -24.74
C LEU A 97 -9.90 -1.79 -24.69
N VAL A 98 -8.68 -2.34 -24.52
CA VAL A 98 -7.46 -1.55 -24.42
C VAL A 98 -7.27 -0.57 -25.59
N PRO A 99 -7.62 -0.91 -26.85
CA PRO A 99 -7.52 0.05 -27.94
C PRO A 99 -8.28 1.36 -27.69
N ASP A 100 -9.53 1.25 -27.24
CA ASP A 100 -10.43 2.37 -26.99
C ASP A 100 -10.14 3.06 -25.65
N ALA A 101 -9.67 2.30 -24.67
CA ALA A 101 -9.33 2.79 -23.34
C ALA A 101 -7.89 3.34 -23.21
N SER A 102 -7.04 3.14 -24.21
CA SER A 102 -5.59 3.42 -24.15
C SER A 102 -5.25 4.83 -23.70
N ARG A 103 -6.03 5.84 -24.13
CA ARG A 103 -5.87 7.23 -23.69
C ARG A 103 -6.09 7.41 -22.18
N TYR A 104 -7.12 6.77 -21.62
CA TYR A 104 -7.45 6.84 -20.20
C TYR A 104 -6.45 6.07 -19.36
N LEU A 105 -6.04 4.89 -19.82
CA LEU A 105 -4.98 4.11 -19.17
C LEU A 105 -3.65 4.88 -19.16
N SER A 106 -3.31 5.58 -20.26
CA SER A 106 -2.13 6.44 -20.32
C SER A 106 -2.20 7.58 -19.31
N ARG A 107 -3.37 8.24 -19.18
CA ARG A 107 -3.62 9.26 -18.15
C ARG A 107 -3.42 8.70 -16.75
N LEU A 108 -3.98 7.53 -16.45
CA LEU A 108 -3.77 6.88 -15.15
C LEU A 108 -2.29 6.62 -14.89
N LEU A 109 -1.57 6.07 -15.87
CA LEU A 109 -0.14 5.81 -15.77
C LEU A 109 0.69 7.07 -15.47
N THR A 110 0.30 8.23 -15.98
CA THR A 110 1.10 9.46 -15.86
C THR A 110 0.65 10.42 -14.75
N THR A 111 -0.59 10.28 -14.25
CA THR A 111 -1.18 11.27 -13.34
C THR A 111 -1.86 10.69 -12.10
N ASP A 112 -2.04 9.38 -12.00
CA ASP A 112 -2.72 8.81 -10.83
C ASP A 112 -1.81 8.82 -9.59
N PRO A 113 -2.25 9.32 -8.42
CA PRO A 113 -1.41 9.37 -7.23
C PRO A 113 -1.13 7.98 -6.63
N PHE A 114 -1.93 6.96 -6.95
CA PHE A 114 -1.76 5.62 -6.42
C PHE A 114 -0.95 4.74 -7.36
N TRP A 115 0.25 4.34 -6.92
CA TRP A 115 1.14 3.50 -7.73
C TRP A 115 0.51 2.17 -8.14
N GLN A 116 -0.44 1.63 -7.36
CA GLN A 116 -1.19 0.42 -7.70
C GLN A 116 -2.05 0.62 -8.94
N VAL A 117 -2.70 1.78 -9.07
CA VAL A 117 -3.50 2.14 -10.25
C VAL A 117 -2.58 2.31 -11.46
N ARG A 118 -1.46 3.03 -11.28
CA ARG A 118 -0.46 3.21 -12.35
C ARG A 118 0.10 1.88 -12.83
N ARG A 119 0.41 0.96 -11.92
CA ARG A 119 0.87 -0.39 -12.27
C ARG A 119 -0.20 -1.17 -13.02
N ALA A 120 -1.46 -1.13 -12.58
CA ALA A 120 -2.56 -1.79 -13.28
C ALA A 120 -2.78 -1.23 -14.69
N ALA A 121 -2.67 0.10 -14.86
CA ALA A 121 -2.74 0.75 -16.16
C ALA A 121 -1.55 0.37 -17.06
N LEU A 122 -0.33 0.30 -16.51
CA LEU A 122 0.86 -0.18 -17.21
C LEU A 122 0.68 -1.61 -17.71
N ASP A 123 0.26 -2.52 -16.83
CA ASP A 123 0.03 -3.92 -17.17
C ASP A 123 -1.05 -4.03 -18.26
N ALA A 124 -2.16 -3.30 -18.14
CA ALA A 124 -3.22 -3.27 -19.15
C ALA A 124 -2.75 -2.74 -20.53
N LEU A 125 -1.98 -1.65 -20.55
CA LEU A 125 -1.40 -1.11 -21.78
C LEU A 125 -0.40 -2.08 -22.41
N ALA A 126 0.42 -2.76 -21.61
CA ALA A 126 1.39 -3.72 -22.08
C ALA A 126 0.73 -4.96 -22.70
N GLU A 127 -0.31 -5.50 -22.03
CA GLU A 127 -1.11 -6.63 -22.53
C GLU A 127 -1.87 -6.27 -23.81
N GLY A 128 -2.39 -5.04 -23.93
CA GLY A 128 -3.00 -4.53 -25.16
C GLY A 128 -2.01 -4.05 -26.23
N GLY A 129 -0.71 -4.31 -26.07
CA GLY A 129 0.32 -4.02 -27.07
C GLY A 129 0.64 -2.54 -27.28
N ARG A 130 0.27 -1.65 -26.34
CA ARG A 130 0.50 -0.19 -26.40
C ARG A 130 1.90 0.21 -25.93
N ARG A 131 2.94 -0.40 -26.52
CA ARG A 131 4.33 -0.35 -26.01
C ARG A 131 4.90 1.06 -25.85
N THR A 132 4.66 1.95 -26.82
CA THR A 132 5.17 3.34 -26.79
C THR A 132 4.56 4.18 -25.66
N GLN A 133 3.35 3.84 -25.22
CA GLN A 133 2.65 4.53 -24.12
C GLN A 133 3.22 4.17 -22.74
N LEU A 134 4.13 3.19 -22.66
CA LEU A 134 4.74 2.76 -21.40
C LEU A 134 5.98 3.59 -21.00
N VAL A 135 6.56 4.35 -21.93
CA VAL A 135 7.80 5.13 -21.69
C VAL A 135 7.74 6.02 -20.45
N PRO A 136 6.63 6.74 -20.16
CA PRO A 136 6.55 7.57 -18.95
C PRO A 136 6.76 6.81 -17.63
N ALA A 137 6.47 5.50 -17.60
CA ALA A 137 6.67 4.67 -16.42
C ALA A 137 8.15 4.43 -16.08
N SER A 138 9.07 4.70 -17.01
CA SER A 138 10.52 4.59 -16.78
C SER A 138 11.02 5.59 -15.75
N ASN A 139 10.31 6.72 -15.61
CA ASN A 139 10.57 7.76 -14.61
C ASN A 139 9.42 7.88 -13.59
N ASP A 140 8.68 6.81 -13.33
CA ASP A 140 7.70 6.77 -12.25
C ASP A 140 8.41 6.96 -10.90
N PRO A 141 7.90 7.78 -9.96
CA PRO A 141 8.53 7.97 -8.65
C PRO A 141 8.52 6.67 -7.82
N HIS A 142 7.55 5.79 -8.04
CA HIS A 142 7.43 4.56 -7.27
C HIS A 142 8.09 3.38 -7.99
N TRP A 143 9.14 2.81 -7.38
CA TRP A 143 9.92 1.72 -7.95
C TRP A 143 9.13 0.49 -8.43
N ARG A 144 7.98 0.17 -7.82
CA ARG A 144 7.14 -0.97 -8.26
C ARG A 144 6.55 -0.79 -9.66
N VAL A 145 6.30 0.45 -10.08
CA VAL A 145 5.83 0.76 -11.45
C VAL A 145 7.00 0.60 -12.42
N ARG A 146 8.17 1.17 -12.08
CA ARG A 146 9.41 0.99 -12.84
C ARG A 146 9.79 -0.49 -12.99
N TYR A 147 9.61 -1.29 -11.95
CA TYR A 147 9.87 -2.72 -11.98
C TYR A 147 8.85 -3.49 -12.84
N ALA A 148 7.58 -3.11 -12.81
CA ALA A 148 6.58 -3.69 -13.72
C ALA A 148 6.95 -3.40 -15.19
N LEU A 149 7.35 -2.18 -15.50
CA LEU A 149 7.91 -1.84 -16.81
C LEU A 149 9.11 -2.73 -17.16
N ALA A 150 10.07 -2.86 -16.24
CA ALA A 150 11.27 -3.68 -16.43
C ALA A 150 10.92 -5.11 -16.85
N ARG A 151 9.92 -5.73 -16.23
CA ARG A 151 9.49 -7.11 -16.54
C ARG A 151 8.95 -7.25 -17.96
N TRP A 152 8.13 -6.29 -18.41
CA TRP A 152 7.62 -6.27 -19.78
C TRP A 152 8.75 -6.05 -20.81
N LEU A 153 9.59 -5.05 -20.56
CA LEU A 153 10.72 -4.72 -21.43
C LEU A 153 11.75 -5.86 -21.52
N GLU A 154 12.06 -6.51 -20.38
CA GLU A 154 12.96 -7.67 -20.34
C GLU A 154 12.42 -8.81 -21.20
N MET A 155 11.14 -9.15 -21.04
CA MET A 155 10.50 -10.24 -21.78
C MET A 155 10.55 -9.99 -23.28
N TRP A 156 10.18 -8.79 -23.71
CA TRP A 156 10.16 -8.44 -25.12
C TRP A 156 11.58 -8.30 -25.71
N GLY A 157 12.56 -7.83 -24.93
CA GLY A 157 13.98 -7.71 -25.36
C GLY A 157 14.76 -9.04 -25.37
N ARG A 158 14.08 -10.18 -25.17
CA ARG A 158 14.63 -11.51 -25.45
C ARG A 158 14.89 -11.71 -26.94
N ASP A 159 14.07 -11.08 -27.80
CA ASP A 159 14.34 -10.97 -29.23
C ASP A 159 15.41 -9.88 -29.47
N PRO A 160 16.58 -10.22 -30.06
CA PRO A 160 17.61 -9.24 -30.37
C PRO A 160 17.10 -8.08 -31.24
N ALA A 161 16.20 -8.32 -32.19
CA ALA A 161 15.66 -7.27 -33.06
C ALA A 161 14.81 -6.26 -32.29
N TRP A 162 14.21 -6.68 -31.17
CA TRP A 162 13.40 -5.80 -30.34
C TRP A 162 14.19 -5.18 -29.18
N ARG A 163 15.32 -5.79 -28.80
CA ARG A 163 16.20 -5.27 -27.74
C ARG A 163 16.70 -3.86 -28.02
N ASP A 164 17.11 -3.58 -29.25
CA ASP A 164 17.59 -2.25 -29.64
C ASP A 164 16.47 -1.21 -29.55
N ASN A 165 15.27 -1.57 -30.03
CA ASN A 165 14.07 -0.73 -29.89
C ASN A 165 13.73 -0.41 -28.43
N VAL A 166 13.93 -1.34 -27.48
CA VAL A 166 13.75 -1.05 -26.04
C VAL A 166 14.70 0.02 -25.55
N LEU A 167 15.97 -0.14 -25.92
CA LEU A 167 16.99 0.79 -25.47
C LEU A 167 16.72 2.18 -26.05
N GLU A 168 16.26 2.26 -27.30
CA GLU A 168 15.81 3.50 -27.93
C GLU A 168 14.60 4.13 -27.22
N LEU A 169 13.59 3.35 -26.83
CA LEU A 169 12.43 3.86 -26.07
C LEU A 169 12.83 4.49 -24.72
N LEU A 170 13.97 4.10 -24.17
CA LEU A 170 14.50 4.61 -22.90
C LEU A 170 15.64 5.64 -23.09
N LEU A 171 15.90 6.12 -24.31
CA LEU A 171 16.85 7.22 -24.59
C LEU A 171 16.27 8.57 -24.18
N VAL A 172 15.89 8.68 -22.91
CA VAL A 172 15.30 9.86 -22.30
C VAL A 172 16.22 10.35 -21.17
N PRO A 173 16.33 11.68 -20.93
CA PRO A 173 17.32 12.24 -20.01
C PRO A 173 17.02 11.96 -18.51
N GLU A 174 15.88 11.34 -18.21
CA GLU A 174 15.41 11.07 -16.86
C GLU A 174 16.30 10.06 -16.13
N PRO A 175 16.78 10.38 -14.91
CA PRO A 175 17.72 9.53 -14.22
C PRO A 175 17.24 8.10 -13.94
N HIS A 176 15.95 7.92 -13.65
CA HIS A 176 15.39 6.58 -13.43
C HIS A 176 15.35 5.75 -14.72
N ALA A 177 15.11 6.37 -15.88
CA ALA A 177 15.13 5.68 -17.16
C ALA A 177 16.55 5.17 -17.50
N VAL A 178 17.57 5.99 -17.25
CA VAL A 178 18.98 5.58 -17.41
C VAL A 178 19.29 4.39 -16.50
N ARG A 179 18.90 4.45 -15.22
CA ARG A 179 19.13 3.33 -14.30
C ARG A 179 18.34 2.07 -14.71
N LEU A 180 17.12 2.22 -15.22
CA LEU A 180 16.32 1.11 -15.73
C LEU A 180 16.99 0.42 -16.94
N ARG A 181 17.64 1.18 -17.83
CA ARG A 181 18.44 0.61 -18.92
C ARG A 181 19.61 -0.23 -18.42
N ASP A 182 20.32 0.23 -17.40
CA ASP A 182 21.41 -0.56 -16.78
C ASP A 182 20.88 -1.87 -16.20
N TYR A 183 19.68 -1.84 -15.59
CA TYR A 183 19.02 -3.05 -15.10
C TYR A 183 18.71 -4.03 -16.25
N LEU A 184 18.11 -3.54 -17.34
CA LEU A 184 17.78 -4.38 -18.50
C LEU A 184 19.02 -4.96 -19.16
N HIS A 185 20.09 -4.16 -19.30
CA HIS A 185 21.37 -4.62 -19.81
C HIS A 185 21.90 -5.78 -18.96
N TYR A 186 21.93 -5.61 -17.62
CA TYR A 186 22.29 -6.69 -16.71
C TYR A 186 21.40 -7.95 -16.89
N ARG A 187 20.08 -7.78 -17.04
CA ARG A 187 19.16 -8.91 -17.23
C ARG A 187 19.40 -9.68 -18.53
N TRP A 188 19.87 -9.02 -19.59
CA TRP A 188 20.15 -9.68 -20.87
C TRP A 188 21.58 -10.22 -21.01
N THR A 189 22.57 -9.57 -20.40
CA THR A 189 24.01 -9.91 -20.60
C THR A 189 24.69 -10.50 -19.36
N GLY A 190 24.12 -10.31 -18.18
CA GLY A 190 24.76 -10.62 -16.90
C GLY A 190 25.82 -9.59 -16.45
N ALA A 191 26.10 -8.55 -17.25
CA ALA A 191 27.09 -7.54 -16.91
C ALA A 191 26.58 -6.62 -15.79
N VAL A 192 27.29 -6.61 -14.66
CA VAL A 192 26.91 -5.82 -13.48
C VAL A 192 27.27 -4.34 -13.70
N PRO A 193 26.30 -3.41 -13.58
CA PRO A 193 26.59 -1.99 -13.77
C PRO A 193 27.42 -1.43 -12.61
N SER A 194 28.41 -0.58 -12.93
CA SER A 194 29.16 0.17 -11.93
C SER A 194 28.36 1.40 -11.49
N ARG A 195 27.68 1.30 -10.35
CA ARG A 195 27.03 2.44 -9.68
C ARG A 195 27.38 2.50 -8.20
N VAL A 196 27.72 3.70 -7.76
CA VAL A 196 27.94 4.08 -6.36
C VAL A 196 26.67 4.76 -5.86
N GLU A 197 26.15 4.31 -4.71
CA GLU A 197 25.03 4.98 -4.06
C GLU A 197 25.54 6.29 -3.43
N PRO A 198 24.90 7.44 -3.68
CA PRO A 198 25.32 8.71 -3.08
C PRO A 198 25.10 8.66 -1.56
N ASP A 199 26.07 9.16 -0.78
CA ASP A 199 25.94 9.29 0.67
C ASP A 199 25.14 10.56 1.02
N PRO A 200 23.94 10.46 1.61
CA PRO A 200 23.13 11.62 1.92
C PRO A 200 23.79 12.61 2.90
N ARG A 201 24.76 12.14 3.70
CA ARG A 201 25.52 13.00 4.63
C ARG A 201 26.31 14.10 3.92
N GLY A 202 26.62 13.90 2.62
CA GLY A 202 27.30 14.92 1.81
C GLY A 202 26.49 16.21 1.61
N TRP A 203 25.16 16.14 1.71
CA TRP A 203 24.27 17.31 1.55
C TRP A 203 23.34 17.54 2.74
N CYS A 204 23.20 16.58 3.64
CA CYS A 204 22.41 16.67 4.86
C CYS A 204 23.29 16.29 6.07
N PRO A 205 23.95 17.27 6.74
CA PRO A 205 24.92 16.99 7.80
C PRO A 205 24.35 16.25 9.03
N PHE A 206 23.04 16.34 9.24
CA PHE A 206 22.31 15.70 10.34
C PHE A 206 21.56 14.43 9.89
N TRP A 207 21.84 13.91 8.69
CA TRP A 207 21.23 12.70 8.16
C TRP A 207 21.51 11.47 9.05
N ASP A 208 20.50 10.64 9.23
CA ASP A 208 20.62 9.29 9.78
C ASP A 208 19.71 8.37 8.96
N TRP A 209 20.15 7.12 8.73
CA TRP A 209 19.37 6.12 8.01
C TRP A 209 18.19 5.58 8.83
N ASP A 210 18.25 5.72 10.16
CA ASP A 210 17.11 5.48 11.05
C ASP A 210 16.23 6.74 11.10
N ALA A 211 15.03 6.64 10.53
CA ALA A 211 14.12 7.78 10.42
C ALA A 211 13.69 8.35 11.78
N ALA A 212 13.65 7.52 12.84
CA ALA A 212 13.34 8.01 14.18
C ALA A 212 14.49 8.86 14.74
N VAL A 213 15.73 8.49 14.43
CA VAL A 213 16.91 9.29 14.78
C VAL A 213 16.94 10.59 13.97
N LEU A 214 16.69 10.53 12.65
CA LEU A 214 16.63 11.73 11.80
C LEU A 214 15.56 12.72 12.31
N ALA A 215 14.37 12.23 12.65
CA ALA A 215 13.31 13.07 13.22
C ALA A 215 13.74 13.72 14.55
N ARG A 216 14.45 13.00 15.42
CA ARG A 216 14.98 13.55 16.68
C ARG A 216 16.13 14.54 16.44
N ASN A 217 17.01 14.30 15.47
CA ASN A 217 18.06 15.25 15.09
C ASN A 217 17.42 16.58 14.63
N LEU A 218 16.37 16.50 13.81
CA LEU A 218 15.60 17.68 13.38
C LEU A 218 14.96 18.42 14.54
N GLU A 219 14.45 17.71 15.55
CA GLU A 219 13.94 18.30 16.78
C GLU A 219 15.03 19.05 17.55
N GLN A 220 16.19 18.40 17.75
CA GLN A 220 17.34 18.90 18.52
C GLN A 220 18.02 20.12 17.90
N LEU A 221 17.94 20.31 16.57
CA LEU A 221 18.38 21.56 15.93
C LEU A 221 17.69 22.81 16.52
N GLY A 222 16.52 22.64 17.15
CA GLY A 222 15.70 23.75 17.61
C GLY A 222 15.22 24.62 16.44
N ARG A 223 14.53 25.72 16.76
CA ARG A 223 14.01 26.62 15.70
C ARG A 223 15.14 27.27 14.90
N GLY A 224 16.15 27.81 15.59
CA GLY A 224 17.30 28.48 14.95
C GLY A 224 18.08 27.56 14.02
N GLY A 225 18.45 26.36 14.45
CA GLY A 225 19.18 25.42 13.60
C GLY A 225 18.35 24.92 12.42
N ARG A 226 17.03 24.73 12.58
CA ARG A 226 16.14 24.39 11.45
C ARG A 226 16.04 25.54 10.43
N ARG A 227 15.98 26.79 10.90
CA ARG A 227 16.02 27.98 10.02
C ARG A 227 17.30 28.00 9.19
N ASP A 228 18.45 27.80 9.84
CA ASP A 228 19.74 27.82 9.15
C ASP A 228 19.89 26.64 8.16
N ALA A 229 19.12 25.57 8.34
CA ALA A 229 19.10 24.37 7.50
C ALA A 229 17.99 24.35 6.42
N LEU A 230 17.20 25.41 6.24
CA LEU A 230 16.00 25.39 5.37
C LEU A 230 16.27 24.90 3.94
N GLY A 231 17.41 25.27 3.33
CA GLY A 231 17.77 24.80 1.99
C GLY A 231 17.95 23.28 1.88
N VAL A 232 18.35 22.62 2.97
CA VAL A 232 18.41 21.15 3.06
C VAL A 232 17.02 20.57 3.35
N LEU A 233 16.26 21.21 4.25
CA LEU A 233 14.94 20.72 4.68
C LEU A 233 13.93 20.66 3.53
N VAL A 234 13.96 21.61 2.59
CA VAL A 234 13.10 21.58 1.39
C VAL A 234 13.23 20.24 0.65
N ARG A 235 14.43 19.68 0.55
CA ARG A 235 14.67 18.38 -0.11
C ARG A 235 14.07 17.18 0.63
N LEU A 236 13.72 17.36 1.91
CA LEU A 236 13.11 16.34 2.77
C LEU A 236 11.59 16.49 2.87
N VAL A 237 10.98 17.43 2.14
CA VAL A 237 9.53 17.71 2.25
C VAL A 237 8.66 16.49 1.89
N ASN A 238 9.16 15.64 0.99
CA ASN A 238 8.51 14.39 0.58
C ASN A 238 9.18 13.13 1.17
N HIS A 239 9.89 13.25 2.30
CA HIS A 239 10.52 12.11 2.97
C HIS A 239 9.47 11.05 3.36
N PRO A 240 9.72 9.73 3.25
CA PRO A 240 8.70 8.70 3.49
C PRO A 240 8.20 8.64 4.95
N ASP A 241 9.04 8.98 5.92
CA ASP A 241 8.65 9.04 7.34
C ASP A 241 7.89 10.34 7.68
N GLU A 242 6.68 10.20 8.21
CA GLU A 242 5.80 11.33 8.56
C GLU A 242 6.40 12.25 9.64
N ARG A 243 7.17 11.71 10.60
CA ARG A 243 7.79 12.50 11.67
C ARG A 243 8.83 13.47 11.10
N VAL A 244 9.59 13.01 10.11
CA VAL A 244 10.56 13.85 9.38
C VAL A 244 9.83 14.94 8.60
N ARG A 245 8.78 14.60 7.83
CA ARG A 245 7.98 15.59 7.08
C ARG A 245 7.37 16.65 8.00
N ALA A 246 6.85 16.24 9.15
CA ALA A 246 6.23 17.17 10.11
C ALA A 246 7.22 18.25 10.60
N TRP A 247 8.48 17.89 10.86
CA TRP A 247 9.50 18.86 11.23
C TRP A 247 9.89 19.80 10.08
N VAL A 248 9.97 19.28 8.86
CA VAL A 248 10.23 20.08 7.64
C VAL A 248 9.12 21.10 7.42
N VAL A 249 7.87 20.65 7.45
CA VAL A 249 6.69 21.52 7.29
C VAL A 249 6.67 22.60 8.37
N ARG A 250 6.94 22.24 9.63
CA ARG A 250 7.03 23.22 10.73
C ARG A 250 8.11 24.26 10.47
N ALA A 251 9.32 23.85 10.08
CA ALA A 251 10.42 24.77 9.81
C ALA A 251 10.09 25.75 8.68
N LEU A 252 9.51 25.26 7.57
CA LEU A 252 9.08 26.10 6.47
C LEU A 252 8.00 27.09 6.91
N ARG A 253 7.04 26.65 7.73
CA ARG A 253 6.00 27.55 8.28
C ARG A 253 6.57 28.62 9.19
N ASP A 254 7.48 28.26 10.09
CA ASP A 254 8.01 29.19 11.09
C ASP A 254 8.95 30.23 10.46
N ASP A 255 9.83 29.82 9.53
CA ASP A 255 10.95 30.67 9.08
C ASP A 255 11.26 30.57 7.57
N GLY A 256 10.49 29.82 6.78
CA GLY A 256 10.72 29.62 5.34
C GLY A 256 10.46 30.86 4.48
N THR A 257 11.34 31.15 3.53
CA THR A 257 11.16 32.24 2.55
C THR A 257 10.17 31.84 1.45
N PRO A 258 9.59 32.82 0.72
CA PRO A 258 8.73 32.53 -0.43
C PRO A 258 9.38 31.63 -1.48
N GLU A 259 10.68 31.78 -1.72
CA GLU A 259 11.45 30.95 -2.67
C GLU A 259 11.54 29.49 -2.21
N GLN A 260 11.81 29.26 -0.92
CA GLN A 260 11.91 27.91 -0.35
C GLN A 260 10.56 27.21 -0.33
N TRP A 261 9.48 27.95 -0.08
CA TRP A 261 8.13 27.44 -0.22
C TRP A 261 7.80 27.09 -1.67
N ALA A 262 8.17 27.95 -2.62
CA ALA A 262 8.00 27.67 -4.03
C ALA A 262 8.78 26.40 -4.45
N ASP A 263 10.00 26.20 -3.96
CA ASP A 263 10.77 24.98 -4.19
C ASP A 263 10.09 23.74 -3.58
N ALA A 264 9.58 23.85 -2.35
CA ALA A 264 8.84 22.78 -1.69
C ALA A 264 7.57 22.41 -2.47
N ILE A 265 6.80 23.39 -2.94
CA ILE A 265 5.60 23.16 -3.75
C ILE A 265 5.96 22.49 -5.07
N VAL A 266 7.04 22.90 -5.73
CA VAL A 266 7.53 22.25 -6.96
C VAL A 266 7.87 20.77 -6.71
N LEU A 267 8.55 20.45 -5.61
CA LEU A 267 8.85 19.06 -5.23
C LEU A 267 7.59 18.25 -4.89
N LEU A 268 6.55 18.89 -4.37
CA LEU A 268 5.26 18.28 -4.06
C LEU A 268 4.29 18.25 -5.25
N SER A 269 4.71 18.70 -6.44
CA SER A 269 3.81 18.88 -7.60
C SER A 269 3.79 17.70 -8.58
N ASP A 270 4.45 16.58 -8.27
CA ASP A 270 4.29 15.36 -9.06
C ASP A 270 2.88 14.78 -8.81
N PRO A 271 1.98 14.75 -9.82
CA PRO A 271 0.62 14.24 -9.65
C PRO A 271 0.58 12.75 -9.30
N ARG A 272 1.70 12.03 -9.47
CA ARG A 272 1.84 10.60 -9.18
C ARG A 272 2.13 10.32 -7.70
N GLU A 273 2.17 11.34 -6.86
CA GLU A 273 2.33 11.23 -5.42
C GLU A 273 1.16 11.90 -4.70
N ASP A 274 0.69 11.30 -3.60
CA ASP A 274 -0.35 11.91 -2.77
C ASP A 274 0.26 12.94 -1.81
N THR A 275 0.56 14.12 -2.35
CA THR A 275 1.21 15.22 -1.63
C THR A 275 0.22 16.24 -1.08
N ALA A 276 -1.08 16.08 -1.36
CA ALA A 276 -2.12 17.00 -0.93
C ALA A 276 -2.14 17.23 0.59
N PRO A 277 -2.01 16.19 1.45
CA PRO A 277 -1.94 16.40 2.90
C PRO A 277 -0.72 17.24 3.34
N VAL A 278 0.40 17.13 2.62
CA VAL A 278 1.63 17.88 2.94
C VAL A 278 1.50 19.34 2.51
N ILE A 279 0.95 19.58 1.30
CA ILE A 279 0.64 20.93 0.81
C ILE A 279 -0.34 21.62 1.76
N GLU A 280 -1.41 20.92 2.16
CA GLU A 280 -2.38 21.46 3.12
C GLU A 280 -1.74 21.75 4.48
N ALA A 281 -0.89 20.84 4.99
CA ALA A 281 -0.18 21.09 6.25
C ALA A 281 0.75 22.30 6.18
N LEU A 282 1.32 22.59 5.01
CA LEU A 282 2.17 23.76 4.76
C LEU A 282 1.36 25.06 4.73
N THR A 283 0.18 25.07 4.10
CA THR A 283 -0.60 26.30 3.83
C THR A 283 -1.69 26.59 4.85
N ARG A 284 -2.18 25.58 5.60
CA ARG A 284 -3.34 25.74 6.49
C ARG A 284 -3.08 26.75 7.61
N GLY A 285 -3.90 27.80 7.63
CA GLY A 285 -3.89 28.85 8.66
C GLY A 285 -2.71 29.84 8.51
N ILE A 286 -2.18 29.98 7.30
CA ILE A 286 -1.13 30.94 6.97
C ILE A 286 -1.76 32.20 6.36
N GLU A 287 -1.15 33.36 6.60
CA GLU A 287 -1.61 34.64 6.08
C GLU A 287 -1.65 34.66 4.55
N LEU A 288 -2.73 35.22 3.99
CA LEU A 288 -2.95 35.26 2.54
C LEU A 288 -1.79 35.96 1.81
N GLU A 289 -1.30 37.09 2.33
CA GLU A 289 -0.17 37.85 1.77
C GLU A 289 1.06 36.96 1.53
N ARG A 290 1.38 36.08 2.49
CA ARG A 290 2.51 35.17 2.36
C ARG A 290 2.27 34.11 1.29
N THR A 291 1.07 33.55 1.20
CA THR A 291 0.73 32.60 0.12
C THR A 291 0.71 33.25 -1.26
N GLU A 292 0.34 34.54 -1.34
CA GLU A 292 0.41 35.34 -2.57
C GLU A 292 1.85 35.59 -3.01
N GLU A 293 2.76 35.92 -2.09
CA GLU A 293 4.19 36.08 -2.40
C GLU A 293 4.78 34.79 -2.98
N VAL A 294 4.47 33.64 -2.38
CA VAL A 294 4.89 32.33 -2.89
C VAL A 294 4.33 32.09 -4.30
N ALA A 295 3.06 32.42 -4.54
CA ALA A 295 2.45 32.31 -5.87
C ALA A 295 3.15 33.20 -6.90
N LYS A 296 3.50 34.44 -6.55
CA LYS A 296 4.30 35.35 -7.40
C LYS A 296 5.68 34.76 -7.69
N CYS A 297 6.37 34.21 -6.70
CA CYS A 297 7.65 33.53 -6.87
C CYS A 297 7.55 32.32 -7.81
N LEU A 298 6.47 31.55 -7.74
CA LEU A 298 6.22 30.45 -8.68
C LEU A 298 5.99 30.99 -10.09
N LEU A 299 5.05 31.93 -10.28
CA LEU A 299 4.69 32.49 -11.59
C LEU A 299 5.85 33.23 -12.29
N ALA A 300 6.88 33.64 -11.54
CA ALA A 300 8.11 34.22 -12.10
C ALA A 300 9.05 33.18 -12.75
N ARG A 301 8.86 31.87 -12.52
CA ARG A 301 9.72 30.81 -13.07
C ARG A 301 9.33 30.48 -14.51
N GLN A 302 10.34 30.22 -15.36
CA GLN A 302 10.13 29.92 -16.78
C GLN A 302 9.54 28.52 -17.04
N ALA A 303 9.83 27.55 -16.17
CA ALA A 303 9.36 26.17 -16.29
C ALA A 303 8.84 25.69 -14.93
N LEU A 304 7.58 25.27 -14.88
CA LEU A 304 6.91 24.80 -13.67
C LEU A 304 6.11 23.53 -13.96
N PRO A 305 6.07 22.59 -13.00
CA PRO A 305 5.06 21.56 -13.02
C PRO A 305 3.66 22.16 -13.05
N HIS A 306 2.76 21.56 -13.82
CA HIS A 306 1.41 22.09 -14.04
C HIS A 306 0.61 22.19 -12.71
N ALA A 307 0.84 21.29 -11.76
CA ALA A 307 0.22 21.35 -10.43
C ALA A 307 0.69 22.56 -9.60
N ALA A 308 1.98 22.92 -9.65
CA ALA A 308 2.51 24.12 -8.99
C ALA A 308 1.91 25.39 -9.59
N LEU A 309 1.78 25.43 -10.91
CA LEU A 309 1.15 26.53 -11.64
C LEU A 309 -0.32 26.71 -11.23
N ARG A 310 -1.10 25.62 -11.19
CA ARG A 310 -2.49 25.64 -10.72
C ARG A 310 -2.61 26.10 -9.28
N TRP A 311 -1.74 25.62 -8.41
CA TRP A 311 -1.72 26.07 -7.01
C TRP A 311 -1.51 27.58 -6.94
N ALA A 312 -0.54 28.12 -7.68
CA ALA A 312 -0.23 29.55 -7.72
C ALA A 312 -1.41 30.38 -8.25
N HIS A 313 -2.04 29.97 -9.36
CA HIS A 313 -3.21 30.66 -9.90
C HIS A 313 -4.39 30.66 -8.91
N ARG A 314 -4.63 29.56 -8.18
CA ARG A 314 -5.69 29.51 -7.15
C ARG A 314 -5.45 30.51 -6.03
N GLN A 315 -4.20 30.70 -5.60
CA GLN A 315 -3.89 31.71 -4.57
C GLN A 315 -4.11 33.14 -5.10
N MET A 316 -4.04 33.35 -6.41
CA MET A 316 -4.21 34.65 -7.06
C MET A 316 -5.65 34.92 -7.52
N ALA A 317 -6.55 33.93 -7.47
CA ALA A 317 -7.92 34.06 -8.00
C ALA A 317 -8.78 35.08 -7.22
N ASP A 318 -8.41 35.42 -5.98
CA ASP A 318 -9.06 36.47 -5.18
C ASP A 318 -8.36 37.85 -5.28
N ALA A 319 -7.17 37.92 -5.87
CA ALA A 319 -6.42 39.16 -6.09
C ALA A 319 -6.64 39.67 -7.52
N ARG A 320 -7.31 40.82 -7.70
CA ARG A 320 -7.48 41.44 -9.03
C ARG A 320 -6.12 41.61 -9.72
N PRO A 321 -5.92 41.10 -10.95
CA PRO A 321 -4.65 41.29 -11.65
C PRO A 321 -4.45 42.76 -12.06
N ALA A 322 -3.19 43.19 -12.08
CA ALA A 322 -2.80 44.49 -12.64
C ALA A 322 -2.94 44.46 -14.19
N PRO A 323 -3.22 45.60 -14.84
CA PRO A 323 -3.58 45.66 -16.28
C PRO A 323 -2.57 45.00 -17.22
N ASP A 324 -1.28 45.03 -16.88
CA ASP A 324 -0.21 44.52 -17.75
C ASP A 324 0.01 42.99 -17.66
N SER A 325 -0.80 42.26 -16.87
CA SER A 325 -0.68 40.81 -16.67
C SER A 325 -1.76 39.96 -17.36
N GLU A 326 -2.70 40.60 -18.09
CA GLU A 326 -3.84 39.92 -18.72
C GLU A 326 -3.43 38.86 -19.78
N GLU A 327 -2.29 39.00 -20.46
CA GLU A 327 -1.83 37.99 -21.44
C GLU A 327 -1.34 36.67 -20.81
N ARG A 328 -1.01 36.66 -19.50
CA ARG A 328 -0.61 35.43 -18.76
C ARG A 328 -1.73 34.84 -17.90
N PHE A 329 -2.85 35.55 -17.77
CA PHE A 329 -4.04 35.14 -17.02
C PHE A 329 -5.12 34.59 -17.97
N GLN A 330 -4.79 33.55 -18.73
CA GLN A 330 -5.87 32.70 -19.23
C GLN A 330 -6.38 31.86 -18.06
N PRO A 331 -7.68 31.90 -17.71
CA PRO A 331 -8.21 30.98 -16.74
C PRO A 331 -7.96 29.57 -17.26
N PHE A 332 -7.20 28.77 -16.49
CA PHE A 332 -7.20 27.33 -16.69
C PHE A 332 -8.64 26.88 -16.44
N ALA A 333 -9.41 26.73 -17.51
CA ALA A 333 -10.62 25.94 -17.51
C ALA A 333 -10.25 24.55 -16.94
N GLU A 334 -11.20 23.89 -16.27
CA GLU A 334 -11.07 22.60 -15.60
C GLU A 334 -10.76 21.40 -16.55
N GLU A 335 -9.95 21.59 -17.59
CA GLU A 335 -9.56 20.59 -18.57
C GLU A 335 -8.33 19.79 -18.13
N ASP A 336 -8.37 19.20 -16.93
CA ASP A 336 -7.38 18.18 -16.51
C ASP A 336 -7.82 16.75 -16.90
N GLY A 337 -8.99 16.62 -17.51
CA GLY A 337 -9.58 15.34 -17.90
C GLY A 337 -9.55 15.12 -19.41
N ILE A 338 -9.17 13.91 -19.83
CA ILE A 338 -9.54 13.45 -21.18
C ILE A 338 -11.08 13.47 -21.23
N PRO A 339 -11.72 14.28 -22.09
CA PRO A 339 -13.17 14.41 -22.10
C PRO A 339 -13.79 13.03 -22.35
N MET A 340 -14.72 12.65 -21.47
CA MET A 340 -15.53 11.46 -21.70
C MET A 340 -16.46 11.72 -22.87
N PRO A 341 -16.64 10.74 -23.78
CA PRO A 341 -17.66 10.86 -24.81
C PRO A 341 -19.03 11.05 -24.14
N PRO A 342 -19.97 11.73 -24.81
CA PRO A 342 -21.34 11.82 -24.34
C PRO A 342 -21.92 10.42 -24.14
N TYR A 343 -22.86 10.29 -23.21
CA TYR A 343 -23.55 9.03 -22.98
C TYR A 343 -24.34 8.61 -24.23
N PRO A 344 -24.29 7.32 -24.63
CA PRO A 344 -25.15 6.80 -25.70
C PRO A 344 -26.63 7.05 -25.41
N ALA A 345 -27.48 7.22 -26.43
CA ALA A 345 -28.89 7.59 -26.25
C ALA A 345 -29.67 6.64 -25.31
N ASN A 346 -29.34 5.35 -25.33
CA ASN A 346 -29.97 4.33 -24.47
C ASN A 346 -29.38 4.27 -23.06
N HIS A 347 -28.39 5.09 -22.71
CA HIS A 347 -27.81 5.13 -21.37
C HIS A 347 -28.71 5.92 -20.40
N PRO A 348 -28.89 5.50 -19.14
CA PRO A 348 -29.78 6.17 -18.20
C PRO A 348 -29.47 7.66 -18.02
N TYR A 349 -28.20 8.04 -17.97
CA TYR A 349 -27.79 9.45 -17.90
C TYR A 349 -28.14 10.26 -19.16
N ALA A 350 -28.12 9.66 -20.35
CA ALA A 350 -28.56 10.33 -21.59
C ALA A 350 -30.08 10.49 -21.60
N ARG A 351 -30.83 9.44 -21.22
CA ARG A 351 -32.30 9.47 -21.10
C ARG A 351 -32.75 10.54 -20.11
N ALA A 352 -32.07 10.65 -18.96
CA ALA A 352 -32.35 11.68 -17.96
C ALA A 352 -32.07 13.11 -18.48
N ALA A 353 -31.00 13.29 -19.27
CA ALA A 353 -30.67 14.58 -19.88
C ALA A 353 -31.66 15.00 -20.98
N ALA A 354 -32.18 14.03 -21.75
CA ALA A 354 -33.16 14.24 -22.83
C ALA A 354 -34.62 14.27 -22.34
N LEU A 355 -34.86 14.21 -21.03
CA LEU A 355 -36.20 14.09 -20.46
C LEU A 355 -37.05 15.35 -20.68
N THR A 356 -38.20 15.21 -21.32
CA THR A 356 -39.17 16.31 -21.49
C THR A 356 -40.14 16.41 -20.30
N PRO A 357 -40.76 17.57 -20.05
CA PRO A 357 -41.78 17.72 -19.00
C PRO A 357 -42.95 16.73 -19.15
N GLU A 358 -43.39 16.46 -20.38
CA GLU A 358 -44.49 15.52 -20.66
C GLU A 358 -44.09 14.10 -20.30
N ARG A 359 -42.87 13.68 -20.69
CA ARG A 359 -42.36 12.34 -20.35
C ARG A 359 -42.10 12.21 -18.85
N ALA A 360 -41.57 13.25 -18.21
CA ALA A 360 -41.37 13.28 -16.76
C ALA A 360 -42.70 13.04 -16.01
N LYS A 361 -43.78 13.69 -16.44
CA LYS A 361 -45.11 13.49 -15.87
C LYS A 361 -45.59 12.05 -16.05
N GLN A 362 -45.44 11.48 -17.26
CA GLN A 362 -45.79 10.07 -17.50
C GLN A 362 -45.04 9.11 -16.57
N LEU A 363 -43.75 9.33 -16.33
CA LEU A 363 -42.93 8.48 -15.44
C LEU A 363 -43.30 8.64 -13.96
N VAL A 364 -43.75 9.82 -13.53
CA VAL A 364 -44.27 10.02 -12.17
C VAL A 364 -45.65 9.37 -11.99
N ASP A 365 -46.47 9.43 -13.04
CA ASP A 365 -47.78 8.79 -13.06
C ASP A 365 -47.65 7.25 -13.04
N ASP A 366 -46.73 6.69 -13.85
CA ASP A 366 -46.37 5.27 -13.89
C ASP A 366 -44.84 5.06 -13.93
N PRO A 367 -44.18 4.81 -12.78
CA PRO A 367 -42.73 4.63 -12.72
C PRO A 367 -42.23 3.32 -13.33
N THR A 368 -43.12 2.37 -13.66
CA THR A 368 -42.74 1.08 -14.26
C THR A 368 -42.38 1.19 -15.76
N LEU A 369 -42.64 2.34 -16.38
CA LEU A 369 -42.27 2.67 -17.76
C LEU A 369 -40.78 3.00 -17.94
N GLU A 370 -39.99 2.86 -16.89
CA GLU A 370 -38.57 3.17 -16.83
C GLU A 370 -37.84 2.07 -16.04
N THR A 371 -36.54 1.92 -16.28
CA THR A 371 -35.68 0.90 -15.65
C THR A 371 -34.63 1.53 -14.72
N SER A 372 -34.44 2.85 -14.80
CA SER A 372 -33.43 3.62 -14.09
C SER A 372 -34.00 4.48 -12.96
N TRP A 373 -33.49 4.29 -11.74
CA TRP A 373 -33.80 5.18 -10.62
C TRP A 373 -33.20 6.58 -10.78
N PHE A 374 -32.08 6.71 -11.51
CA PHE A 374 -31.52 8.01 -11.88
C PHE A 374 -32.48 8.83 -12.76
N VAL A 375 -33.07 8.21 -13.79
CA VAL A 375 -34.09 8.86 -14.65
C VAL A 375 -35.35 9.21 -13.85
N LEU A 376 -35.84 8.29 -13.01
CA LEU A 376 -37.00 8.53 -12.14
C LEU A 376 -36.74 9.68 -11.14
N SER A 377 -35.54 9.77 -10.58
CA SER A 377 -35.12 10.88 -9.70
C SER A 377 -35.14 12.22 -10.44
N ARG A 378 -34.71 12.25 -11.70
CA ARG A 378 -34.79 13.45 -12.54
C ARG A 378 -36.23 13.83 -12.87
N ALA A 379 -37.07 12.86 -13.24
CA ALA A 379 -38.50 13.06 -13.51
C ALA A 379 -39.23 13.63 -12.29
N ALA A 380 -39.03 13.02 -11.12
CA ALA A 380 -39.60 13.45 -9.86
C ALA A 380 -39.19 14.89 -9.51
N LYS A 381 -37.91 15.24 -9.67
CA LYS A 381 -37.41 16.62 -9.50
C LYS A 381 -38.09 17.62 -10.45
N MET A 382 -38.25 17.29 -11.73
CA MET A 382 -38.92 18.16 -12.71
C MET A 382 -40.39 18.39 -12.36
N CYS A 383 -41.09 17.36 -11.88
CA CYS A 383 -42.47 17.44 -11.45
C CYS A 383 -42.66 17.94 -10.01
N ARG A 384 -41.56 18.26 -9.29
CA ARG A 384 -41.57 18.64 -7.86
C ARG A 384 -42.24 17.59 -6.97
N VAL A 385 -42.11 16.32 -7.34
CA VAL A 385 -42.57 15.18 -6.56
C VAL A 385 -41.37 14.59 -5.82
N PRO A 386 -41.47 14.33 -4.51
CA PRO A 386 -40.40 13.63 -3.81
C PRO A 386 -40.19 12.20 -4.32
N ILE A 387 -38.94 11.77 -4.47
CA ILE A 387 -38.60 10.46 -5.07
C ILE A 387 -39.17 9.27 -4.26
N TRP A 388 -39.30 9.41 -2.94
CA TRP A 388 -39.91 8.39 -2.08
C TRP A 388 -41.41 8.18 -2.33
N ASN A 389 -42.08 9.07 -3.07
CA ASN A 389 -43.46 8.85 -3.51
C ASN A 389 -43.54 7.86 -4.70
N LEU A 390 -42.42 7.61 -5.38
CA LEU A 390 -42.31 6.60 -6.44
C LEU A 390 -41.78 5.26 -5.89
N ALA A 391 -41.07 5.29 -4.75
CA ALA A 391 -40.54 4.11 -4.09
C ALA A 391 -41.63 3.05 -3.79
N PRO A 392 -41.28 1.76 -3.77
CA PRO A 392 -42.19 0.70 -3.36
C PRO A 392 -42.73 0.95 -1.96
N GLU A 393 -43.97 0.52 -1.70
CA GLU A 393 -44.59 0.66 -0.38
C GLU A 393 -43.82 -0.09 0.70
N THR A 394 -43.32 -1.27 0.35
CA THR A 394 -42.46 -2.06 1.21
C THR A 394 -41.10 -2.17 0.53
N PRO A 395 -40.07 -1.47 1.04
CA PRO A 395 -38.72 -1.62 0.53
C PRO A 395 -38.30 -3.09 0.57
N TRP A 396 -37.80 -3.60 -0.55
CA TRP A 396 -37.17 -4.91 -0.56
C TRP A 396 -35.91 -4.81 0.31
N GLN A 397 -35.73 -5.74 1.25
CA GLN A 397 -34.51 -5.81 2.03
C GLN A 397 -33.72 -7.03 1.57
N PRO A 398 -32.40 -6.90 1.32
CA PRO A 398 -31.58 -8.07 1.10
C PRO A 398 -31.71 -8.97 2.34
N PRO A 399 -31.81 -10.31 2.16
CA PRO A 399 -31.86 -11.21 3.30
C PRO A 399 -30.67 -10.91 4.23
N ALA A 400 -30.98 -10.55 5.48
CA ALA A 400 -29.97 -10.23 6.46
C ALA A 400 -29.02 -11.43 6.55
N GLN A 401 -27.77 -11.26 6.11
CA GLN A 401 -26.73 -12.22 6.46
C GLN A 401 -26.59 -12.13 7.98
N PRO A 402 -26.87 -13.20 8.74
CA PRO A 402 -26.70 -13.17 10.18
C PRO A 402 -25.30 -12.67 10.48
N ARG A 403 -25.19 -11.57 11.22
CA ARG A 403 -23.89 -11.13 11.74
C ARG A 403 -23.53 -12.13 12.83
N GLU A 404 -22.93 -13.25 12.42
CA GLU A 404 -22.49 -14.30 13.34
C GLU A 404 -21.62 -13.62 14.40
N VAL A 405 -22.06 -13.70 15.65
CA VAL A 405 -21.19 -13.39 16.78
C VAL A 405 -20.04 -14.38 16.63
N PRO A 406 -18.79 -13.92 16.43
CA PRO A 406 -17.71 -14.85 16.15
C PRO A 406 -17.57 -15.79 17.35
N ASP A 407 -17.82 -17.09 17.13
CA ASP A 407 -17.77 -18.09 18.20
C ASP A 407 -16.46 -17.99 18.98
N SER A 408 -16.52 -18.24 20.28
CA SER A 408 -15.30 -18.42 21.07
C SER A 408 -14.45 -19.52 20.44
N LEU A 409 -13.16 -19.26 20.26
CA LEU A 409 -12.23 -20.26 19.75
C LEU A 409 -11.66 -21.04 20.93
N ALA A 410 -11.72 -22.37 20.83
CA ALA A 410 -11.00 -23.28 21.72
C ALA A 410 -9.79 -23.83 20.97
N LEU A 411 -8.61 -23.79 21.59
CA LEU A 411 -7.44 -24.49 21.08
C LEU A 411 -7.27 -25.83 21.78
N PRO A 412 -6.86 -26.89 21.06
CA PRO A 412 -6.33 -28.05 21.74
C PRO A 412 -5.02 -27.68 22.47
N SER A 413 -4.61 -28.52 23.42
CA SER A 413 -3.28 -28.40 24.03
C SER A 413 -2.21 -28.40 22.94
N ILE A 414 -1.46 -27.30 22.85
CA ILE A 414 -0.42 -27.13 21.83
C ILE A 414 0.78 -28.02 22.18
N ILE A 415 1.00 -29.06 21.38
CA ILE A 415 2.16 -29.94 21.53
C ILE A 415 3.31 -29.37 20.69
N LEU A 416 4.31 -28.78 21.36
CA LEU A 416 5.42 -28.13 20.67
C LEU A 416 6.33 -29.16 19.98
N VAL A 417 6.66 -28.88 18.71
CA VAL A 417 7.65 -29.64 17.95
C VAL A 417 8.99 -28.94 18.05
N ARG A 418 10.00 -29.63 18.63
CA ARG A 418 11.36 -29.11 18.83
C ARG A 418 11.39 -27.73 19.53
N PRO A 419 10.79 -27.62 20.72
CA PRO A 419 10.67 -26.34 21.43
C PRO A 419 12.03 -25.66 21.66
N ARG A 420 12.04 -24.33 21.60
CA ARG A 420 13.23 -23.49 21.76
C ARG A 420 12.98 -22.44 22.83
N GLN A 421 13.95 -22.20 23.70
CA GLN A 421 13.88 -21.15 24.72
C GLN A 421 14.30 -19.81 24.10
N LEU A 422 13.47 -18.75 24.24
CA LEU A 422 13.85 -17.39 23.83
C LEU A 422 14.48 -16.63 24.99
N GLY A 423 15.81 -16.60 25.02
CA GLY A 423 16.59 -15.92 26.04
C GLY A 423 16.36 -16.44 27.48
N PRO A 424 17.18 -15.98 28.43
CA PRO A 424 16.99 -16.32 29.85
C PRO A 424 15.64 -15.79 30.38
N GLY A 425 14.81 -16.68 30.92
CA GLY A 425 13.50 -16.33 31.51
C GLY A 425 12.40 -15.98 30.50
N GLY A 426 12.65 -16.09 29.20
CA GLY A 426 11.63 -15.88 28.17
C GLY A 426 10.72 -17.08 27.92
N PRO A 427 9.86 -17.01 26.89
CA PRO A 427 8.95 -18.09 26.54
C PRO A 427 9.68 -19.28 25.89
N VAL A 428 9.08 -20.47 26.02
CA VAL A 428 9.43 -21.64 25.20
C VAL A 428 8.54 -21.65 23.97
N VAL A 429 9.15 -21.58 22.79
CA VAL A 429 8.46 -21.35 21.53
C VAL A 429 8.65 -22.49 20.53
N SER A 430 7.72 -22.60 19.58
CA SER A 430 7.93 -23.33 18.34
C SER A 430 9.04 -22.68 17.51
N PRO A 431 9.90 -23.45 16.82
CA PRO A 431 10.98 -22.89 16.01
C PRO A 431 10.45 -22.17 14.76
N LEU A 432 9.25 -22.50 14.29
CA LEU A 432 8.54 -21.74 13.26
C LEU A 432 7.40 -20.94 13.93
N GLY A 433 7.41 -19.62 13.76
CA GLY A 433 6.34 -18.71 14.15
C GLY A 433 5.54 -18.19 12.95
N VAL A 434 4.33 -17.71 13.20
CA VAL A 434 3.42 -17.20 12.16
C VAL A 434 3.15 -15.70 12.35
N SER A 435 3.41 -14.91 11.32
CA SER A 435 3.13 -13.47 11.29
C SER A 435 1.74 -13.15 10.75
N GLY A 436 1.15 -12.05 11.22
CA GLY A 436 -0.11 -11.52 10.71
C GLY A 436 -0.04 -10.68 9.44
N HIS A 437 1.16 -10.45 8.90
CA HIS A 437 1.41 -9.44 7.86
C HIS A 437 0.52 -9.54 6.61
N TYR A 438 0.31 -10.75 6.08
CA TYR A 438 -0.46 -10.98 4.85
C TYR A 438 -1.92 -11.40 5.09
N GLY A 439 -2.42 -11.26 6.32
CA GLY A 439 -3.85 -11.43 6.61
C GLY A 439 -4.36 -12.87 6.49
N LEU A 440 -3.56 -13.86 6.91
CA LEU A 440 -4.01 -15.25 7.04
C LEU A 440 -5.40 -15.30 7.74
N PRO A 441 -6.36 -16.11 7.25
CA PRO A 441 -7.64 -16.28 7.91
C PRO A 441 -7.51 -16.79 9.35
N VAL A 442 -8.54 -16.55 10.18
CA VAL A 442 -8.52 -16.92 11.61
C VAL A 442 -8.30 -18.43 11.80
N GLU A 443 -8.92 -19.23 10.94
CA GLU A 443 -8.84 -20.68 10.89
C GLU A 443 -7.39 -21.14 10.64
N GLY A 444 -6.61 -20.35 9.89
CA GLY A 444 -5.20 -20.63 9.68
C GLY A 444 -4.37 -20.53 10.96
N TYR A 445 -4.66 -19.59 11.86
CA TYR A 445 -3.94 -19.51 13.14
C TYR A 445 -4.32 -20.63 14.10
N VAL A 446 -5.60 -21.03 14.11
CA VAL A 446 -6.06 -22.23 14.84
C VAL A 446 -5.31 -23.45 14.33
N ARG A 447 -5.27 -23.62 13.00
CA ARG A 447 -4.57 -24.72 12.36
C ARG A 447 -3.07 -24.73 12.66
N ALA A 448 -2.43 -23.56 12.68
CA ALA A 448 -1.02 -23.45 13.08
C ALA A 448 -0.81 -23.93 14.52
N ALA A 449 -1.69 -23.53 15.44
CA ALA A 449 -1.63 -23.95 16.85
C ALA A 449 -1.83 -25.47 17.02
N GLU A 450 -2.77 -26.07 16.30
CA GLU A 450 -2.96 -27.54 16.25
C GLU A 450 -1.69 -28.28 15.80
N GLN A 451 -0.90 -27.66 14.93
CA GLN A 451 0.36 -28.21 14.40
C GLN A 451 1.58 -27.86 15.26
N GLY A 452 1.37 -27.36 16.47
CA GLY A 452 2.43 -27.09 17.45
C GLY A 452 3.06 -25.71 17.36
N VAL A 453 2.46 -24.76 16.63
CA VAL A 453 2.92 -23.36 16.61
C VAL A 453 2.34 -22.60 17.80
N ASN A 454 3.19 -21.98 18.60
CA ASN A 454 2.73 -21.08 19.67
C ASN A 454 3.29 -19.65 19.56
N LEU A 455 4.17 -19.35 18.61
CA LEU A 455 4.76 -18.03 18.45
C LEU A 455 4.10 -17.25 17.30
N PHE A 456 3.55 -16.07 17.60
CA PHE A 456 2.89 -15.21 16.63
C PHE A 456 3.49 -13.80 16.61
N PHE A 457 3.69 -13.25 15.41
CA PHE A 457 4.18 -11.87 15.24
C PHE A 457 3.02 -10.95 14.85
N TRP A 458 2.73 -10.01 15.74
CA TRP A 458 1.65 -9.05 15.65
C TRP A 458 2.11 -7.59 15.46
N GLU A 459 1.37 -6.84 14.65
CA GLU A 459 1.38 -5.37 14.56
C GLU A 459 -0.06 -4.82 14.56
N PRO A 460 -0.28 -3.53 14.87
CA PRO A 460 -1.63 -2.96 15.06
C PRO A 460 -2.64 -3.19 13.93
N ASN A 461 -2.18 -3.28 12.69
CA ASN A 461 -3.02 -3.48 11.51
C ASN A 461 -3.32 -4.95 11.17
N TYR A 462 -2.81 -5.92 11.95
CA TYR A 462 -2.99 -7.36 11.67
C TYR A 462 -4.33 -7.88 12.20
N ALA A 463 -5.42 -7.44 11.56
CA ALA A 463 -6.79 -7.61 12.06
C ALA A 463 -7.21 -9.07 12.26
N THR A 464 -6.84 -9.99 11.37
CA THR A 464 -7.21 -11.42 11.50
C THR A 464 -6.48 -12.08 12.67
N LEU A 465 -5.20 -11.76 12.89
CA LEU A 465 -4.45 -12.22 14.07
C LEU A 465 -5.03 -11.62 15.36
N THR A 466 -5.41 -10.34 15.37
CA THR A 466 -6.12 -9.74 16.52
C THR A 466 -7.43 -10.47 16.82
N ARG A 467 -8.22 -10.81 15.79
CA ARG A 467 -9.47 -11.58 15.96
C ARG A 467 -9.20 -12.97 16.50
N PHE A 468 -8.18 -13.67 16.01
CA PHE A 468 -7.76 -14.96 16.55
C PHE A 468 -7.48 -14.86 18.06
N VAL A 469 -6.57 -13.98 18.47
CA VAL A 469 -6.16 -13.86 19.89
C VAL A 469 -7.33 -13.44 20.78
N THR A 470 -8.16 -12.48 20.34
CA THR A 470 -9.25 -11.94 21.16
C THR A 470 -10.45 -12.88 21.29
N ARG A 471 -10.62 -13.86 20.40
CA ARG A 471 -11.66 -14.91 20.48
C ARG A 471 -11.26 -16.11 21.32
N LEU A 472 -9.98 -16.27 21.66
CA LEU A 472 -9.51 -17.36 22.53
C LEU A 472 -9.99 -17.20 23.97
N ALA A 473 -10.25 -18.32 24.63
CA ALA A 473 -10.43 -18.35 26.08
C ALA A 473 -9.15 -17.90 26.80
N PRO A 474 -9.23 -17.33 28.02
CA PRO A 474 -8.04 -16.93 28.78
C PRO A 474 -7.02 -18.04 29.02
N ALA A 475 -7.47 -19.30 29.14
CA ALA A 475 -6.59 -20.45 29.29
C ALA A 475 -5.74 -20.70 28.03
N ASP A 476 -6.38 -20.68 26.86
CA ASP A 476 -5.73 -20.91 25.57
C ASP A 476 -4.78 -19.76 25.20
N ARG A 477 -5.14 -18.52 25.55
CA ARG A 477 -4.24 -17.37 25.37
C ARG A 477 -2.91 -17.50 26.11
N ARG A 478 -2.87 -18.24 27.23
CA ARG A 478 -1.61 -18.50 27.96
C ARG A 478 -0.69 -19.48 27.23
N GLY A 479 -1.26 -20.32 26.35
CA GLY A 479 -0.51 -21.29 25.55
C GLY A 479 0.20 -20.68 24.34
N ILE A 480 -0.10 -19.42 23.99
CA ILE A 480 0.50 -18.71 22.86
C ILE A 480 1.41 -17.57 23.33
N HIS A 481 2.32 -17.17 22.45
CA HIS A 481 3.35 -16.16 22.68
C HIS A 481 3.33 -15.12 21.57
N ILE A 482 3.22 -13.85 21.97
CA ILE A 482 3.16 -12.72 21.03
C ILE A 482 4.48 -11.99 21.00
N LEU A 483 5.03 -11.85 19.79
CA LEU A 483 6.05 -10.87 19.43
C LEU A 483 5.37 -9.62 18.88
N ALA A 484 5.68 -8.48 19.47
CA ALA A 484 5.32 -7.16 18.97
C ALA A 484 6.53 -6.22 19.08
N GLY A 485 6.37 -4.94 18.71
CA GLY A 485 7.48 -4.00 18.76
C GLY A 485 7.08 -2.57 18.42
N THR A 486 8.09 -1.72 18.22
CA THR A 486 7.94 -0.28 18.02
C THR A 486 8.93 0.27 17.00
N PHE A 487 8.51 1.27 16.22
CA PHE A 487 9.36 2.07 15.33
C PHE A 487 9.81 3.40 15.98
N GLU A 488 9.54 3.58 17.27
CA GLU A 488 9.83 4.81 18.00
C GLU A 488 11.26 4.80 18.59
N ALA A 489 11.71 6.00 18.96
CA ALA A 489 12.98 6.28 19.64
C ALA A 489 12.77 7.18 20.87
N ASP A 490 11.55 7.19 21.41
CA ASP A 490 11.13 8.02 22.54
C ASP A 490 10.52 7.14 23.66
N PRO A 491 10.97 7.28 24.92
CA PRO A 491 10.48 6.46 26.05
C PRO A 491 8.96 6.43 26.22
N VAL A 492 8.29 7.58 26.08
CA VAL A 492 6.84 7.71 26.32
C VAL A 492 6.06 7.02 25.21
N ARG A 493 6.46 7.20 23.95
CA ARG A 493 5.83 6.55 22.80
C ARG A 493 6.06 5.04 22.79
N ILE A 494 7.24 4.57 23.17
CA ILE A 494 7.55 3.15 23.29
C ILE A 494 6.60 2.47 24.30
N ARG A 495 6.39 3.10 25.48
CA ARG A 495 5.42 2.58 26.46
C ARG A 495 3.99 2.58 25.90
N LYS A 496 3.57 3.66 25.23
CA LYS A 496 2.23 3.72 24.59
C LYS A 496 2.02 2.60 23.58
N ASP A 497 3.04 2.23 22.82
CA ASP A 497 2.97 1.14 21.85
C ASP A 497 2.76 -0.23 22.53
N VAL A 498 3.48 -0.50 23.62
CA VAL A 498 3.29 -1.72 24.44
C VAL A 498 1.87 -1.78 24.99
N GLU A 499 1.41 -0.71 25.65
CA GLU A 499 0.08 -0.68 26.24
C GLU A 499 -1.02 -0.79 25.17
N ARG A 500 -0.81 -0.22 23.98
CA ARG A 500 -1.72 -0.38 22.83
C ARG A 500 -1.79 -1.85 22.40
N ALA A 501 -0.65 -2.54 22.30
CA ALA A 501 -0.62 -3.96 21.95
C ALA A 501 -1.37 -4.82 22.98
N LEU A 502 -1.11 -4.60 24.28
CA LEU A 502 -1.78 -5.28 25.38
C LEU A 502 -3.30 -5.07 25.35
N ARG A 503 -3.77 -3.82 25.18
CA ARG A 503 -5.20 -3.50 25.06
C ARG A 503 -5.84 -4.15 23.84
N ASN A 504 -5.23 -4.05 22.67
CA ASN A 504 -5.79 -4.59 21.43
C ASN A 504 -5.90 -6.12 21.46
N LEU A 505 -4.95 -6.79 22.11
CA LEU A 505 -4.90 -8.26 22.19
C LEU A 505 -5.58 -8.82 23.44
N LYS A 506 -6.02 -7.97 24.38
CA LYS A 506 -6.55 -8.36 25.69
C LYS A 506 -5.57 -9.26 26.44
N LEU A 507 -4.31 -8.82 26.51
CA LEU A 507 -3.20 -9.48 27.20
C LEU A 507 -2.72 -8.62 28.37
N GLU A 508 -2.17 -9.28 29.39
CA GLU A 508 -1.53 -8.62 30.54
C GLU A 508 -0.02 -8.43 30.33
N ARG A 509 0.59 -9.28 29.48
CA ARG A 509 2.03 -9.27 29.20
C ARG A 509 2.30 -9.72 27.76
N LEU A 510 3.23 -9.04 27.08
CA LEU A 510 3.79 -9.47 25.80
C LEU A 510 4.94 -10.45 26.04
N SER A 511 5.04 -11.50 25.24
CA SER A 511 6.11 -12.49 25.37
C SER A 511 7.44 -11.96 24.84
N VAL A 512 7.42 -11.24 23.71
CA VAL A 512 8.63 -10.64 23.11
C VAL A 512 8.29 -9.22 22.63
N PHE A 513 9.13 -8.26 23.00
CA PHE A 513 9.02 -6.88 22.51
C PHE A 513 10.32 -6.42 21.83
N LEU A 514 10.26 -5.99 20.58
CA LEU A 514 11.44 -5.55 19.85
C LEU A 514 11.40 -4.05 19.51
N ILE A 515 12.55 -3.38 19.57
CA ILE A 515 12.77 -2.16 18.80
C ILE A 515 12.91 -2.57 17.33
N PHE A 516 11.95 -2.21 16.49
CA PHE A 516 11.92 -2.67 15.11
C PHE A 516 12.83 -1.84 14.21
N TRP A 517 13.58 -2.55 13.37
CA TRP A 517 14.36 -2.00 12.26
C TRP A 517 15.36 -0.93 12.70
N THR A 518 16.08 -1.20 13.79
CA THR A 518 17.18 -0.34 14.27
C THR A 518 18.25 -0.25 13.20
N GLN A 519 18.45 0.94 12.63
CA GLN A 519 19.50 1.18 11.64
C GLN A 519 20.69 1.96 12.20
N SER A 520 20.56 2.45 13.43
CA SER A 520 21.53 3.34 14.07
C SER A 520 21.51 3.13 15.58
N TRP A 521 22.70 3.06 16.20
CA TRP A 521 22.84 2.99 17.66
C TRP A 521 22.37 4.27 18.34
N GLN A 522 22.37 5.41 17.64
CA GLN A 522 21.79 6.64 18.18
C GLN A 522 20.30 6.45 18.53
N ARG A 523 19.59 5.49 17.92
CA ARG A 523 18.19 5.20 18.30
C ARG A 523 18.02 4.75 19.75
N ILE A 524 19.03 4.11 20.32
CA ILE A 524 18.97 3.52 21.66
C ILE A 524 19.81 4.38 22.59
N THR A 525 19.23 5.49 23.03
CA THR A 525 19.80 6.34 24.07
C THR A 525 19.63 5.70 25.46
N PRO A 526 20.37 6.14 26.49
CA PRO A 526 20.26 5.58 27.83
C PRO A 526 18.83 5.58 28.39
N ASP A 527 18.07 6.66 28.19
CA ASP A 527 16.67 6.77 28.59
C ASP A 527 15.73 5.82 27.84
N VAL A 528 15.99 5.56 26.55
CA VAL A 528 15.26 4.54 25.77
C VAL A 528 15.57 3.14 26.30
N ARG A 529 16.84 2.87 26.63
CA ARG A 529 17.24 1.59 27.24
C ARG A 529 16.55 1.39 28.59
N ASP A 530 16.61 2.40 29.46
CA ASP A 530 15.96 2.40 30.78
C ASP A 530 14.45 2.18 30.64
N ALA A 531 13.79 2.81 29.66
CA ALA A 531 12.35 2.66 29.44
C ALA A 531 11.98 1.20 29.13
N ILE A 532 12.77 0.51 28.32
CA ILE A 532 12.51 -0.88 27.93
C ILE A 532 12.82 -1.85 29.08
N GLU A 533 13.89 -1.59 29.82
CA GLU A 533 14.17 -2.32 31.06
C GLU A 533 13.04 -2.14 32.09
N LYS A 534 12.52 -0.91 32.20
CA LYS A 534 11.38 -0.60 33.05
C LYS A 534 10.13 -1.37 32.62
N LEU A 535 9.83 -1.46 31.32
CA LEU A 535 8.72 -2.27 30.78
C LEU A 535 8.82 -3.74 31.19
N LYS A 536 10.04 -4.30 31.23
CA LYS A 536 10.27 -5.67 31.70
C LYS A 536 10.07 -5.80 33.21
N SER A 537 10.63 -4.88 33.99
CA SER A 537 10.47 -4.88 35.46
C SER A 537 9.03 -4.67 35.91
N ASP A 538 8.23 -3.93 35.12
CA ASP A 538 6.78 -3.75 35.32
C ASP A 538 5.95 -4.97 34.92
N GLY A 539 6.58 -6.00 34.36
CA GLY A 539 5.92 -7.22 33.91
C GLY A 539 5.10 -7.07 32.63
N LEU A 540 5.17 -5.92 31.94
CA LEU A 540 4.42 -5.67 30.69
C LEU A 540 5.01 -6.43 29.50
N VAL A 541 6.31 -6.72 29.54
CA VAL A 541 7.02 -7.54 28.55
C VAL A 541 7.86 -8.60 29.25
N GLN A 542 7.92 -9.81 28.70
CA GLN A 542 8.69 -10.90 29.30
C GLN A 542 10.17 -10.84 28.91
N VAL A 543 10.47 -10.75 27.61
CA VAL A 543 11.82 -10.45 27.09
C VAL A 543 11.73 -9.34 26.06
N PHE A 544 12.85 -8.63 25.86
CA PHE A 544 12.94 -7.55 24.89
C PHE A 544 14.23 -7.64 24.09
N GLY A 545 14.21 -7.02 22.92
CA GLY A 545 15.28 -7.12 21.95
C GLY A 545 15.24 -6.01 20.92
N LEU A 546 15.94 -6.22 19.82
CA LEU A 546 15.83 -5.37 18.64
C LEU A 546 15.80 -6.21 17.36
N SER A 547 15.30 -5.61 16.28
CA SER A 547 15.44 -6.15 14.94
C SER A 547 16.26 -5.21 14.05
N THR A 548 17.08 -5.76 13.14
CA THR A 548 17.89 -4.94 12.24
C THR A 548 18.22 -5.66 10.91
N HIS A 549 18.47 -4.86 9.87
CA HIS A 549 19.07 -5.32 8.62
C HIS A 549 20.60 -5.17 8.60
N ASN A 550 21.16 -4.41 9.56
CA ASN A 550 22.58 -4.13 9.66
C ASN A 550 23.25 -5.22 10.52
N ARG A 551 24.19 -5.93 9.91
CA ARG A 551 24.89 -7.05 10.56
C ARG A 551 25.83 -6.57 11.67
N GLU A 552 26.43 -5.39 11.52
CA GLU A 552 27.28 -4.79 12.55
C GLU A 552 26.46 -4.45 13.79
N ILE A 553 25.30 -3.79 13.62
CA ILE A 553 24.38 -3.53 14.74
C ILE A 553 23.90 -4.83 15.39
N ALA A 554 23.57 -5.86 14.60
CA ALA A 554 23.15 -7.14 15.15
C ALA A 554 24.25 -7.80 16.00
N ARG A 555 25.49 -7.82 15.48
CA ARG A 555 26.67 -8.31 16.20
C ARG A 555 26.88 -7.54 17.49
N ASP A 556 26.91 -6.21 17.41
CA ASP A 556 27.18 -5.35 18.56
C ASP A 556 26.08 -5.49 19.62
N ALA A 557 24.82 -5.67 19.20
CA ALA A 557 23.71 -5.91 20.12
C ALA A 557 23.86 -7.23 20.88
N ILE A 558 24.30 -8.29 20.21
CA ILE A 558 24.60 -9.57 20.86
C ILE A 558 25.73 -9.39 21.89
N LEU A 559 26.79 -8.66 21.53
CA LEU A 559 27.94 -8.42 22.42
C LEU A 559 27.56 -7.55 23.63
N ASP A 560 26.64 -6.61 23.44
CA ASP A 560 26.05 -5.74 24.48
C ASP A 560 24.95 -6.45 25.31
N GLY A 561 24.64 -7.72 25.00
CA GLY A 561 23.73 -8.54 25.79
C GLY A 561 22.24 -8.41 25.46
N TRP A 562 21.89 -7.84 24.31
CA TRP A 562 20.50 -7.85 23.82
C TRP A 562 20.05 -9.27 23.50
N ASN A 563 18.88 -9.67 24.00
CA ASN A 563 18.35 -11.01 23.78
C ASN A 563 16.81 -11.04 23.90
N PRO A 564 16.06 -11.26 22.80
CA PRO A 564 16.53 -11.76 21.50
C PRO A 564 17.04 -10.68 20.52
N VAL A 565 17.70 -11.12 19.44
CA VAL A 565 18.05 -10.26 18.29
C VAL A 565 17.42 -10.84 17.02
N MET A 566 16.73 -10.00 16.25
CA MET A 566 16.03 -10.41 15.05
C MET A 566 16.70 -9.89 13.77
N VAL A 567 17.09 -10.78 12.87
CA VAL A 567 17.85 -10.43 11.65
C VAL A 567 17.30 -11.08 10.39
N ARG A 568 17.59 -10.46 9.25
CA ARG A 568 17.29 -11.04 7.94
C ARG A 568 18.19 -12.25 7.68
N HIS A 569 17.60 -13.38 7.31
CA HIS A 569 18.33 -14.58 6.90
C HIS A 569 17.56 -15.35 5.83
N SER A 570 18.28 -15.88 4.85
CA SER A 570 17.78 -16.80 3.82
C SER A 570 18.97 -17.34 3.03
N ALA A 571 18.74 -18.29 2.13
CA ALA A 571 19.78 -18.75 1.20
C ALA A 571 20.35 -17.64 0.31
N ALA A 572 19.60 -16.55 0.08
CA ALA A 572 20.08 -15.36 -0.63
C ALA A 572 20.82 -14.36 0.28
N HIS A 573 20.66 -14.42 1.61
CA HIS A 573 21.22 -13.46 2.54
C HIS A 573 21.95 -14.17 3.68
N ARG A 574 23.09 -14.78 3.36
CA ARG A 574 23.86 -15.69 4.22
C ARG A 574 24.91 -15.03 5.10
N LYS A 575 25.24 -13.75 4.88
CA LYS A 575 26.34 -13.08 5.62
C LYS A 575 26.16 -13.06 7.14
N ALA A 576 24.92 -13.18 7.65
CA ALA A 576 24.69 -13.33 9.09
C ALA A 576 25.26 -14.63 9.66
N GLU A 577 25.38 -15.69 8.86
CA GLU A 577 25.96 -16.98 9.25
C GLU A 577 27.42 -16.86 9.69
N THR A 578 28.16 -15.94 9.07
CA THR A 578 29.58 -15.70 9.37
C THR A 578 29.82 -14.49 10.25
N GLU A 579 28.98 -13.45 10.14
CA GLU A 579 29.22 -12.16 10.80
C GLU A 579 28.40 -11.96 12.10
N VAL A 580 27.36 -12.77 12.35
CA VAL A 580 26.41 -12.56 13.46
C VAL A 580 26.20 -13.81 14.31
N PHE A 581 25.84 -14.94 13.69
CA PHE A 581 25.44 -16.16 14.41
C PHE A 581 26.54 -16.78 15.29
N PRO A 582 27.84 -16.73 14.94
CA PRO A 582 28.89 -17.24 15.83
C PRO A 582 28.88 -16.55 17.20
N HIS A 583 28.66 -15.24 17.24
CA HIS A 583 28.55 -14.48 18.49
C HIS A 583 27.28 -14.85 19.26
N ALA A 584 26.17 -15.11 18.57
CA ALA A 584 24.93 -15.53 19.22
C ALA A 584 25.08 -16.89 19.91
N ILE A 585 25.79 -17.83 19.27
CA ILE A 585 26.10 -19.14 19.85
C ILE A 585 26.97 -18.98 21.08
N GLU A 586 28.05 -18.20 20.98
CA GLU A 586 28.98 -17.95 22.10
C GLU A 586 28.28 -17.31 23.31
N ARG A 587 27.37 -16.36 23.07
CA ARG A 587 26.66 -15.61 24.13
C ARG A 587 25.34 -16.25 24.57
N GLY A 588 24.89 -17.33 23.93
CA GLY A 588 23.56 -17.91 24.17
C GLY A 588 22.41 -16.96 23.82
N THR A 589 22.61 -16.08 22.84
CA THR A 589 21.59 -15.11 22.40
C THR A 589 20.60 -15.78 21.46
N SER A 590 19.31 -15.57 21.70
CA SER A 590 18.28 -16.10 20.80
C SER A 590 18.17 -15.26 19.54
N ILE A 591 18.30 -15.94 18.39
CA ILE A 591 18.19 -15.33 17.07
C ILE A 591 16.84 -15.65 16.46
N LEU A 592 16.10 -14.59 16.14
CA LEU A 592 14.88 -14.66 15.36
C LEU A 592 15.18 -14.27 13.91
N THR A 593 14.68 -15.02 12.93
CA THR A 593 14.91 -14.68 11.52
C THR A 593 13.62 -14.38 10.76
N PHE A 594 13.75 -13.49 9.78
CA PHE A 594 12.66 -13.14 8.87
C PHE A 594 13.18 -13.02 7.43
N ASN A 595 12.22 -12.87 6.52
CA ASN A 595 12.45 -12.82 5.08
C ASN A 595 13.12 -14.10 4.54
N ASN A 596 12.75 -15.25 5.11
CA ASN A 596 13.34 -16.57 4.85
C ASN A 596 13.17 -17.04 3.40
N THR A 597 12.08 -16.63 2.74
CA THR A 597 11.79 -16.91 1.32
C THR A 597 12.18 -15.76 0.38
N CYS A 598 12.81 -14.71 0.91
CA CYS A 598 13.12 -13.47 0.19
C CYS A 598 11.88 -12.85 -0.50
N TYR A 599 10.80 -12.66 0.27
CA TYR A 599 9.46 -12.25 -0.21
C TYR A 599 8.91 -13.18 -1.31
N GLY A 600 9.15 -14.48 -1.20
CA GLY A 600 8.74 -15.49 -2.17
C GLY A 600 9.63 -15.59 -3.41
N ARG A 601 10.63 -14.72 -3.60
CA ARG A 601 11.50 -14.76 -4.79
C ARG A 601 12.34 -16.03 -4.88
N LEU A 602 12.61 -16.69 -3.74
CA LEU A 602 13.41 -17.93 -3.71
C LEU A 602 12.61 -19.12 -4.25
N LEU A 603 11.29 -18.99 -4.28
CA LEU A 603 10.38 -20.02 -4.71
C LEU A 603 10.34 -20.06 -6.24
N ASP A 604 10.39 -21.28 -6.76
CA ASP A 604 10.05 -21.65 -8.14
C ASP A 604 9.47 -23.08 -8.10
N PRO A 605 9.00 -23.65 -9.22
CA PRO A 605 8.43 -25.01 -9.21
C PRO A 605 9.36 -26.10 -8.63
N SER A 606 10.65 -25.83 -8.46
CA SER A 606 11.67 -26.72 -7.89
C SER A 606 11.89 -26.52 -6.39
N PHE A 607 11.40 -25.43 -5.79
CA PHE A 607 11.64 -25.09 -4.38
C PHE A 607 10.35 -24.86 -3.61
N ARG A 608 10.15 -25.71 -2.60
CA ARG A 608 9.06 -25.60 -1.65
C ARG A 608 9.37 -24.51 -0.62
N PRO A 609 8.40 -23.69 -0.19
CA PRO A 609 8.57 -22.77 0.94
C PRO A 609 9.17 -23.44 2.18
N SER A 610 8.76 -24.68 2.47
CA SER A 610 9.31 -25.49 3.57
C SER A 610 10.83 -25.63 3.50
N ASP A 611 11.42 -25.73 2.31
CA ASP A 611 12.87 -25.90 2.16
C ASP A 611 13.64 -24.65 2.60
N CYS A 612 13.07 -23.46 2.37
CA CYS A 612 13.63 -22.20 2.85
C CYS A 612 13.61 -22.12 4.39
N PHE A 613 12.53 -22.60 5.02
CA PHE A 613 12.42 -22.65 6.47
C PHE A 613 13.33 -23.72 7.07
N ARG A 614 13.41 -24.92 6.48
CA ARG A 614 14.37 -25.97 6.89
C ARG A 614 15.80 -25.48 6.79
N TYR A 615 16.16 -24.81 5.68
CA TYR A 615 17.49 -24.21 5.54
C TYR A 615 17.81 -23.34 6.74
N THR A 616 16.91 -22.41 7.06
CA THR A 616 17.07 -21.47 8.16
C THR A 616 17.10 -22.15 9.53
N LEU A 617 16.21 -23.10 9.78
CA LEU A 617 16.10 -23.78 11.09
C LEU A 617 17.24 -24.79 11.33
N ASN A 618 17.90 -25.25 10.26
CA ASN A 618 19.09 -26.09 10.35
C ASN A 618 20.39 -25.27 10.38
N THR A 619 20.34 -23.93 10.26
CA THR A 619 21.51 -23.05 10.40
C THR A 619 21.88 -22.88 11.88
N PRO A 620 23.12 -23.21 12.31
CA PRO A 620 23.55 -23.02 13.69
C PRO A 620 23.37 -21.56 14.17
N GLY A 621 22.89 -21.41 15.41
CA GLY A 621 22.62 -20.11 16.05
C GLY A 621 21.21 -19.58 15.83
N VAL A 622 20.48 -20.04 14.82
CA VAL A 622 19.07 -19.66 14.62
C VAL A 622 18.19 -20.34 15.68
N THR A 623 17.39 -19.54 16.40
CA THR A 623 16.48 -20.04 17.43
C THR A 623 15.07 -20.26 16.87
N ALA A 624 14.52 -19.28 16.17
CA ALA A 624 13.23 -19.40 15.50
C ALA A 624 13.17 -18.52 14.25
N CYS A 625 12.24 -18.81 13.35
CA CYS A 625 12.01 -18.04 12.14
C CYS A 625 10.51 -17.77 11.94
N PHE A 626 10.18 -16.70 11.21
CA PHE A 626 8.79 -16.36 10.91
C PHE A 626 8.40 -16.71 9.47
N THR A 627 7.23 -17.31 9.34
CA THR A 627 6.47 -17.38 8.09
C THR A 627 5.31 -16.38 8.11
N ALA A 628 4.84 -15.97 6.93
CA ALA A 628 3.69 -15.08 6.75
C ALA A 628 2.84 -15.59 5.56
N PRO A 629 2.09 -16.68 5.70
CA PRO A 629 1.22 -17.17 4.64
C PRO A 629 -0.03 -16.28 4.49
N ALA A 630 -0.52 -16.10 3.27
CA ALA A 630 -1.79 -15.43 3.00
C ALA A 630 -2.98 -16.41 2.93
N THR A 631 -2.70 -17.71 2.76
CA THR A 631 -3.72 -18.75 2.55
C THR A 631 -3.42 -19.98 3.41
N LEU A 632 -4.45 -20.82 3.63
CA LEU A 632 -4.29 -22.10 4.34
C LEU A 632 -3.38 -23.07 3.57
N GLU A 633 -3.42 -23.05 2.24
CA GLU A 633 -2.54 -23.88 1.40
C GLU A 633 -1.06 -23.53 1.65
N TYR A 634 -0.72 -22.24 1.60
CA TYR A 634 0.64 -21.81 1.90
C TYR A 634 1.02 -22.07 3.35
N LEU A 635 0.08 -21.96 4.29
CA LEU A 635 0.33 -22.33 5.68
C LEU A 635 0.72 -23.82 5.76
N GLU A 636 -0.04 -24.72 5.16
CA GLU A 636 0.24 -26.15 5.23
C GLU A 636 1.58 -26.52 4.62
N GLU A 637 1.89 -25.90 3.48
CA GLU A 637 3.19 -26.02 2.84
C GLU A 637 4.32 -25.60 3.79
N ASN A 638 4.16 -24.48 4.50
CA ASN A 638 5.17 -23.98 5.44
C ASN A 638 5.32 -24.87 6.68
N LEU A 639 4.20 -25.40 7.21
CA LEU A 639 4.17 -26.27 8.40
C LEU A 639 4.87 -27.61 8.16
N ASP A 640 5.06 -28.01 6.90
CA ASP A 640 5.87 -29.18 6.55
C ASP A 640 7.32 -29.05 7.05
N ALA A 641 7.85 -27.83 7.23
CA ALA A 641 9.16 -27.61 7.82
C ALA A 641 9.23 -27.96 9.32
N LEU A 642 8.10 -27.97 10.04
CA LEU A 642 8.03 -28.45 11.43
C LEU A 642 7.90 -29.98 11.48
N ARG A 643 7.01 -30.54 10.65
CA ARG A 643 6.72 -31.99 10.61
C ARG A 643 7.90 -32.80 10.08
N ASN A 644 8.50 -32.31 9.00
CA ASN A 644 9.63 -32.91 8.29
C ASN A 644 10.78 -31.91 8.28
N PRO A 645 11.59 -31.83 9.35
CA PRO A 645 12.50 -30.70 9.56
C PRO A 645 13.89 -30.86 8.92
N GLU A 646 14.24 -32.04 8.42
CA GLU A 646 15.49 -32.29 7.73
C GLU A 646 15.47 -31.67 6.32
N LEU A 647 16.58 -31.06 5.90
CA LEU A 647 16.78 -30.58 4.53
C LEU A 647 17.75 -31.54 3.81
N PRO A 648 17.33 -32.27 2.78
CA PRO A 648 18.24 -33.09 1.98
C PRO A 648 19.36 -32.25 1.36
N GLU A 649 20.61 -32.74 1.36
CA GLU A 649 21.76 -31.97 0.88
C GLU A 649 21.60 -31.54 -0.59
N ALA A 650 21.04 -32.41 -1.44
CA ALA A 650 20.77 -32.06 -2.84
C ALA A 650 19.79 -30.88 -2.98
N ALA A 651 18.80 -30.76 -2.08
CA ALA A 651 17.88 -29.61 -2.06
C ALA A 651 18.59 -28.37 -1.52
N ARG A 652 19.44 -28.54 -0.49
CA ARG A 652 20.26 -27.48 0.08
C ARG A 652 21.20 -26.85 -0.94
N GLU A 653 21.95 -27.65 -1.69
CA GLU A 653 22.87 -27.17 -2.74
C GLU A 653 22.16 -26.37 -3.83
N LYS A 654 21.00 -26.87 -4.29
CA LYS A 654 20.17 -26.16 -5.28
C LYS A 654 19.69 -24.82 -4.74
N LEU A 655 19.22 -24.80 -3.49
CA LEU A 655 18.71 -23.58 -2.84
C LEU A 655 19.82 -22.54 -2.65
N LEU A 656 21.04 -22.97 -2.31
CA LEU A 656 22.22 -22.10 -2.20
C LEU A 656 22.57 -21.45 -3.54
N LYS A 657 22.63 -22.23 -4.63
CA LYS A 657 22.87 -21.69 -5.99
C LYS A 657 21.80 -20.67 -6.41
N ARG A 658 20.53 -20.96 -6.11
CA ARG A 658 19.41 -20.04 -6.33
C ARG A 658 19.57 -18.75 -5.51
N GLY A 659 19.98 -18.88 -4.25
CA GLY A 659 20.26 -17.77 -3.36
C GLY A 659 21.38 -16.85 -3.84
N GLU A 660 22.48 -17.43 -4.34
CA GLU A 660 23.60 -16.67 -4.91
C GLU A 660 23.20 -15.85 -6.12
N TRP A 661 22.51 -16.47 -7.08
CA TRP A 661 21.96 -15.76 -8.23
C TRP A 661 21.06 -14.59 -7.81
N MET A 662 20.17 -14.83 -6.85
CA MET A 662 19.26 -13.80 -6.36
C MET A 662 19.96 -12.68 -5.62
N TYR A 663 20.99 -12.98 -4.83
CA TYR A 663 21.73 -11.93 -4.14
C TYR A 663 22.37 -10.95 -5.13
N CYS A 664 22.92 -11.48 -6.22
CA CYS A 664 23.44 -10.67 -7.33
C CYS A 664 22.32 -9.84 -7.98
N GLU A 665 21.19 -10.47 -8.30
CA GLU A 665 20.03 -9.80 -8.91
C GLU A 665 19.48 -8.68 -8.01
N ASP A 666 19.27 -8.95 -6.73
CA ASP A 666 18.76 -7.99 -5.73
C ASP A 666 19.70 -6.81 -5.56
N THR A 667 21.02 -7.05 -5.60
CA THR A 667 22.02 -5.99 -5.51
C THR A 667 21.95 -5.04 -6.71
N VAL A 668 21.82 -5.58 -7.92
CA VAL A 668 21.66 -4.75 -9.13
C VAL A 668 20.32 -4.03 -9.08
N PHE A 669 19.22 -4.77 -8.86
CA PHE A 669 17.86 -4.24 -8.74
C PHE A 669 17.77 -3.08 -7.75
N ARG A 670 18.41 -3.20 -6.58
CA ARG A 670 18.42 -2.15 -5.56
C ARG A 670 19.06 -0.87 -6.09
N LYS A 671 20.21 -0.98 -6.77
CA LYS A 671 20.99 0.16 -7.27
C LYS A 671 20.40 0.82 -8.51
N THR A 672 19.61 0.08 -9.29
CA THR A 672 19.11 0.54 -10.58
C THR A 672 17.63 0.86 -10.56
N VAL A 673 16.78 -0.06 -10.10
CA VAL A 673 15.33 0.11 -10.15
C VAL A 673 14.78 0.71 -8.87
N ARG A 674 15.25 0.25 -7.70
CA ARG A 674 14.69 0.66 -6.40
C ARG A 674 15.24 1.98 -5.88
N ALA A 675 16.51 2.29 -6.15
CA ALA A 675 17.14 3.49 -5.62
C ALA A 675 16.45 4.76 -6.12
N GLU A 676 16.16 5.67 -5.18
CA GLU A 676 15.75 7.03 -5.49
C GLU A 676 16.94 7.82 -6.06
N VAL A 677 16.67 8.82 -6.91
CA VAL A 677 17.70 9.65 -7.56
C VAL A 677 17.79 10.99 -6.85
#